data_AF-A0A7K0Y8M1-F1
#
_entry.id   AF-A0A7K0Y8M1-F1
#
_cell.length_a   1.000
_cell.length_b   1.000
_cell.length_c   1.000
_cell.angle_alpha   90.00
_cell.angle_beta   90.00
_cell.angle_gamma   90.00
#
_symmetry.space_group_name_H-M   'P 1'
#
loop_
_entity.id
_entity.type
_entity.pdbx_description
1 polymer ?
#
loop_
_entity_poly.entity_id
_entity_poly.type
_entity_poly.pdbx_seq_one_letter_code
_entity_poly.pdbx_strand_id
1 'polypeptide(L)'
;MAIRAFGRLLFSGFALPKLDPKGPNSGGKYAAKTLFMSLRSRRVLKWMVPGLAFMVLLASTQTSNAATLSSNSNQCQVEVGSTSGVSISLSSNKCVLTFEWWGSHTWTAPAGVTSFDTLVVAGGGGGGADGGSGGGSGSMYEATVNLNGNTGRQFNILVGVGGTRITHTAVGGEAYTPDGSAGGNSSITQSTSGFSVTTYGGSPGVWPDWNISRAGGAGGSQPVVVAGSFSLSSTASHTGRTGAAAPPAGWASSGYNGSNGATSSLFSGTFIGSGGSGAIADNGTRPGGSGGTGGGGVGSGGNFSDYLADYFAGHGGTNTGGGGGGGARNGETYAYTIAGRTDRFRNGGTGGSGVVKIAYIAPALSLTTSANGARVGADILVQPSIQLKNSASGNLSSSGVVVTAAVTSGTGVLSGATATTNSSGVAQFTNLRFTSGTLGTLTLTYSAPGFVNVTQTIKLQTVPTSIYISSSASSNGNFVQGVWFANSAAASDIMGSDLVSALSSNNVTLESSGYVWVNTAITSTSSNSLSISCTGTDRFLNSYALQTGGALSITCNYADFNANLKTTGGASSPIRIKTVNKAYFYNSAIQTSGADVVVWTNYSNANTTWSYIYMEGTTSISTGGGKIWLAGGQDDGGTAATITSSRGAWSSLAAGDGYPDGYAVGSN
;
A
#
# COMPACT_ATOMS: atom_id res chain seq x y z
N MET A 1 22.47 17.18 11.86
CA MET A 1 21.99 17.99 13.00
C MET A 1 20.69 17.37 13.47
N ALA A 2 20.58 17.07 14.77
CA ALA A 2 19.42 16.51 15.48
C ALA A 2 18.97 15.05 15.18
N ILE A 3 19.73 14.09 15.70
CA ILE A 3 19.20 12.82 16.21
C ILE A 3 19.40 12.86 17.73
N ARG A 4 18.30 12.93 18.52
CA ARG A 4 18.21 12.54 19.94
C ARG A 4 16.90 13.08 20.55
N ALA A 5 15.87 12.25 20.59
CA ALA A 5 14.82 12.29 21.61
C ALA A 5 13.91 11.08 21.42
N PHE A 6 14.18 9.98 22.12
CA PHE A 6 13.16 9.05 22.63
C PHE A 6 13.89 7.94 23.41
N GLY A 7 13.75 7.94 24.74
CA GLY A 7 14.40 6.95 25.60
C GLY A 7 14.64 7.44 27.02
N ARG A 8 13.61 7.94 27.71
CA ARG A 8 13.63 8.14 29.18
C ARG A 8 12.21 7.97 29.74
N LEU A 9 11.82 6.72 29.94
CA LEU A 9 10.80 6.35 30.90
C LEU A 9 11.06 4.90 31.30
N LEU A 10 11.68 4.75 32.48
CA LEU A 10 11.67 3.60 33.40
C LEU A 10 12.99 3.59 34.19
N PHE A 11 12.86 3.52 35.51
CA PHE A 11 13.90 3.44 36.54
C PHE A 11 14.54 4.77 36.99
N SER A 12 13.78 5.52 37.79
CA SER A 12 14.34 6.44 38.80
C SER A 12 14.11 5.82 40.19
N GLY A 13 15.19 5.54 40.91
CA GLY A 13 15.11 5.19 42.32
C GLY A 13 16.24 4.27 42.75
N PHE A 14 17.42 4.84 43.00
CA PHE A 14 18.35 4.50 44.07
C PHE A 14 19.58 5.39 43.89
N ALA A 15 19.66 6.43 44.72
CA ALA A 15 20.81 7.33 44.82
C ALA A 15 21.68 6.88 46.00
N LEU A 16 22.98 6.67 45.76
CA LEU A 16 24.06 6.65 46.75
C LEU A 16 25.38 7.06 46.03
N PRO A 17 26.42 7.54 46.74
CA PRO A 17 26.97 8.89 46.55
C PRO A 17 28.22 8.96 45.67
N LYS A 18 28.51 10.18 45.20
CA LYS A 18 29.73 10.58 44.46
C LYS A 18 30.99 10.20 45.23
N LEU A 19 31.91 9.50 44.57
CA LEU A 19 33.32 9.42 44.93
C LEU A 19 34.14 10.20 43.90
N ASP A 20 34.97 11.10 44.42
CA ASP A 20 35.86 12.05 43.73
C ASP A 20 37.10 11.33 43.14
N PRO A 21 37.66 11.72 41.97
CA PRO A 21 38.75 10.98 41.34
C PRO A 21 40.12 11.61 41.68
N LYS A 22 40.88 10.94 42.54
CA LYS A 22 42.35 11.09 42.62
C LYS A 22 42.99 9.70 42.78
N GLY A 23 43.82 9.28 41.83
CA GLY A 23 44.76 8.16 42.00
C GLY A 23 45.98 8.56 42.87
N PRO A 24 47.08 7.79 42.92
CA PRO A 24 47.35 6.45 42.36
C PRO A 24 48.01 5.47 43.39
N ASN A 25 48.39 4.29 42.90
CA ASN A 25 49.47 3.39 43.38
C ASN A 25 49.14 2.07 44.13
N SER A 26 49.98 1.09 43.78
CA SER A 26 50.37 -0.18 44.41
C SER A 26 49.42 -1.39 44.37
N GLY A 27 49.66 -2.26 43.37
CA GLY A 27 50.30 -3.58 43.56
C GLY A 27 49.58 -4.66 44.38
N GLY A 28 49.44 -5.86 43.79
CA GLY A 28 49.32 -7.10 44.56
C GLY A 28 48.40 -8.16 43.96
N LYS A 29 48.96 -9.36 43.76
CA LYS A 29 48.35 -10.58 43.21
C LYS A 29 47.51 -11.34 44.26
N TYR A 30 46.89 -12.44 43.80
CA TYR A 30 46.19 -13.52 44.53
C TYR A 30 44.73 -13.20 44.91
N ALA A 31 43.74 -14.08 44.91
CA ALA A 31 43.44 -15.42 44.39
C ALA A 31 42.09 -15.80 45.03
N ALA A 32 41.31 -16.65 44.36
CA ALA A 32 40.00 -17.16 44.77
C ALA A 32 39.88 -17.66 46.24
N LYS A 33 38.70 -17.48 46.86
CA LYS A 33 37.78 -18.59 47.22
C LYS A 33 36.53 -18.14 47.99
N THR A 34 35.44 -18.80 47.57
CA THR A 34 34.12 -19.05 48.16
C THR A 34 34.03 -19.15 49.69
N LEU A 35 32.94 -18.63 50.27
CA LEU A 35 32.33 -19.26 51.45
C LEU A 35 30.79 -19.11 51.44
N PHE A 36 30.16 -20.25 51.65
CA PHE A 36 28.72 -20.54 51.66
C PHE A 36 28.16 -20.43 53.10
N MET A 37 26.82 -20.45 53.22
CA MET A 37 25.99 -20.61 54.44
C MET A 37 25.80 -19.34 55.29
N SER A 38 24.65 -19.04 55.90
CA SER A 38 23.41 -19.78 56.17
C SER A 38 22.35 -18.77 56.63
N LEU A 39 21.06 -18.96 56.29
CA LEU A 39 19.97 -18.94 57.28
C LEU A 39 18.65 -19.41 56.64
N ARG A 40 18.23 -20.61 57.05
CA ARG A 40 16.90 -21.19 56.84
C ARG A 40 15.96 -20.68 57.93
N SER A 41 14.71 -20.36 57.58
CA SER A 41 13.57 -20.65 58.46
C SER A 41 12.39 -21.17 57.63
N ARG A 42 11.93 -22.37 57.98
CA ARG A 42 10.90 -23.17 57.31
C ARG A 42 9.52 -22.94 57.95
N ARG A 43 8.48 -22.80 57.14
CA ARG A 43 7.14 -23.40 57.31
C ARG A 43 6.67 -23.81 55.88
N VAL A 44 6.75 -25.10 55.52
CA VAL A 44 5.64 -26.10 55.48
C VAL A 44 4.55 -25.67 54.47
N LEU A 45 4.10 -26.40 53.43
CA LEU A 45 4.39 -27.70 52.82
C LEU A 45 3.45 -27.85 51.58
N LYS A 46 3.84 -28.65 50.57
CA LYS A 46 3.09 -29.14 49.38
C LYS A 46 3.02 -28.14 48.20
N TRP A 47 3.69 -28.30 47.05
CA TRP A 47 3.98 -29.49 46.24
C TRP A 47 5.35 -29.38 45.52
N MET A 48 6.03 -30.53 45.34
CA MET A 48 7.26 -30.70 44.56
C MET A 48 6.93 -31.05 43.10
N VAL A 49 7.40 -30.22 42.14
CA VAL A 49 8.36 -30.49 41.03
C VAL A 49 8.14 -31.78 40.17
N PRO A 50 8.19 -31.72 38.81
CA PRO A 50 9.31 -31.14 38.09
C PRO A 50 9.03 -30.22 36.91
N GLY A 51 9.54 -28.99 37.03
CA GLY A 51 10.10 -28.25 35.91
C GLY A 51 11.50 -28.78 35.59
N LEU A 52 11.59 -29.66 34.61
CA LEU A 52 12.81 -29.94 33.85
C LEU A 52 12.45 -30.59 32.50
N ALA A 53 11.57 -29.96 31.73
CA ALA A 53 11.31 -30.28 30.31
C ALA A 53 10.37 -29.23 29.68
N PHE A 54 10.80 -27.97 29.59
CA PHE A 54 10.14 -27.00 28.70
C PHE A 54 11.11 -25.86 28.36
N MET A 55 12.18 -26.20 27.63
CA MET A 55 13.06 -25.22 26.99
C MET A 55 13.47 -25.72 25.60
N VAL A 56 12.47 -26.07 24.79
CA VAL A 56 12.58 -26.13 23.34
C VAL A 56 11.30 -25.55 22.77
N LEU A 57 11.46 -24.68 21.77
CA LEU A 57 10.42 -24.07 20.93
C LEU A 57 9.70 -22.80 21.46
N LEU A 58 10.48 -21.81 21.89
CA LEU A 58 10.26 -20.49 21.30
C LEU A 58 11.31 -20.32 20.21
N ALA A 59 10.95 -20.75 18.99
CA ALA A 59 11.57 -20.17 17.81
C ALA A 59 11.22 -18.69 17.85
N SER A 60 12.15 -17.89 18.37
CA SER A 60 12.25 -16.50 18.02
C SER A 60 12.17 -16.44 16.50
N THR A 61 11.06 -15.93 15.97
CA THR A 61 11.03 -15.41 14.61
C THR A 61 12.17 -14.41 14.54
N GLN A 62 13.27 -14.79 13.89
CA GLN A 62 14.35 -13.88 13.57
C GLN A 62 13.70 -12.72 12.82
N THR A 63 13.57 -11.57 13.48
CA THR A 63 13.53 -10.29 12.80
C THR A 63 14.96 -10.07 12.28
N SER A 64 15.30 -10.77 11.20
CA SER A 64 16.25 -10.19 10.25
C SER A 64 15.66 -8.82 9.87
N ASN A 65 16.48 -7.78 9.85
CA ASN A 65 16.03 -6.41 9.59
C ASN A 65 15.35 -6.37 8.21
N ALA A 66 14.04 -6.57 8.15
CA ALA A 66 13.27 -6.49 6.92
C ALA A 66 13.37 -5.05 6.43
N ALA A 67 13.91 -4.87 5.24
CA ALA A 67 13.98 -3.58 4.58
C ALA A 67 12.88 -3.49 3.52
N THR A 68 12.18 -2.36 3.48
CA THR A 68 11.20 -2.08 2.44
C THR A 68 11.91 -1.52 1.22
N LEU A 69 11.69 -2.14 0.06
CA LEU A 69 12.16 -1.65 -1.23
C LEU A 69 10.94 -1.19 -2.04
N SER A 70 11.00 0.03 -2.59
CA SER A 70 9.90 0.62 -3.36
C SER A 70 10.35 1.09 -4.73
N SER A 71 9.50 0.94 -5.74
CA SER A 71 9.70 1.60 -7.04
C SER A 71 9.43 3.10 -6.95
N ASN A 72 9.92 3.87 -7.92
CA ASN A 72 9.70 5.32 -8.01
C ASN A 72 8.22 5.73 -8.06
N SER A 73 7.32 4.81 -8.47
CA SER A 73 5.87 5.04 -8.48
C SER A 73 5.16 4.63 -7.19
N ASN A 74 5.88 4.08 -6.20
CA ASN A 74 5.34 3.43 -4.99
C ASN A 74 4.29 2.32 -5.24
N GLN A 75 4.06 1.93 -6.50
CA GLN A 75 3.12 0.85 -6.86
C GLN A 75 3.69 -0.54 -6.56
N CYS A 76 5.02 -0.66 -6.54
CA CYS A 76 5.72 -1.87 -6.15
C CYS A 76 6.42 -1.62 -4.82
N GLN A 77 5.91 -2.23 -3.75
CA GLN A 77 6.56 -2.25 -2.44
C GLN A 77 6.69 -3.69 -1.97
N VAL A 78 7.89 -4.04 -1.51
CA VAL A 78 8.23 -5.39 -1.05
C VAL A 78 9.11 -5.33 0.18
N GLU A 79 9.07 -6.42 0.95
CA GLU A 79 10.02 -6.67 2.01
C GLU A 79 11.12 -7.61 1.51
N VAL A 80 12.37 -7.21 1.74
CA VAL A 80 13.58 -7.99 1.48
C VAL A 80 14.47 -7.98 2.72
N GLY A 81 15.34 -8.97 2.88
CA GLY A 81 16.27 -9.01 4.02
C GLY A 81 17.33 -7.90 4.02
N SER A 82 17.69 -7.39 2.84
CA SER A 82 18.60 -6.25 2.64
C SER A 82 18.34 -5.62 1.27
N THR A 83 18.55 -4.31 1.15
CA THR A 83 18.49 -3.60 -0.15
C THR A 83 19.82 -3.61 -0.91
N SER A 84 20.91 -4.07 -0.26
CA SER A 84 22.22 -4.14 -0.92
C SER A 84 22.23 -5.19 -2.02
N GLY A 85 22.48 -4.76 -3.26
CA GLY A 85 22.50 -5.65 -4.43
C GLY A 85 21.12 -6.13 -4.88
N VAL A 86 20.04 -5.45 -4.47
CA VAL A 86 18.66 -5.74 -4.89
C VAL A 86 18.03 -4.49 -5.48
N SER A 87 17.48 -4.61 -6.68
CA SER A 87 16.75 -3.52 -7.35
C SER A 87 15.30 -3.94 -7.62
N ILE A 88 14.39 -2.96 -7.67
CA ILE A 88 12.99 -3.16 -8.07
C ILE A 88 12.58 -2.16 -9.14
N SER A 89 11.84 -2.62 -10.15
CA SER A 89 11.27 -1.79 -11.19
C SER A 89 9.86 -2.25 -11.57
N LEU A 90 9.10 -1.39 -12.23
CA LEU A 90 7.82 -1.75 -12.82
C LEU A 90 8.03 -1.96 -14.33
N SER A 91 7.72 -3.16 -14.82
CA SER A 91 7.82 -3.50 -16.24
C SER A 91 6.62 -4.34 -16.65
N SER A 92 5.92 -3.95 -17.71
CA SER A 92 4.74 -4.67 -18.23
C SER A 92 3.71 -5.03 -17.14
N ASN A 93 3.42 -4.08 -16.24
CA ASN A 93 2.53 -4.24 -15.08
C ASN A 93 2.98 -5.28 -14.02
N LYS A 94 4.24 -5.71 -14.05
CA LYS A 94 4.86 -6.56 -13.03
C LYS A 94 5.92 -5.79 -12.26
N CYS A 95 5.95 -6.02 -10.96
CA CYS A 95 7.05 -5.63 -10.10
C CYS A 95 8.20 -6.62 -10.31
N VAL A 96 9.29 -6.15 -10.90
CA VAL A 96 10.47 -6.95 -11.23
C VAL A 96 11.55 -6.66 -10.20
N LEU A 97 11.91 -7.67 -9.41
CA LEU A 97 13.04 -7.67 -8.50
C LEU A 97 14.24 -8.32 -9.18
N THR A 98 15.41 -7.72 -9.05
CA THR A 98 16.68 -8.28 -9.52
C THR A 98 17.68 -8.36 -8.37
N PHE A 99 18.18 -9.57 -8.09
CA PHE A 99 19.21 -9.85 -7.11
C PHE A 99 20.55 -9.99 -7.84
N GLU A 100 21.37 -8.95 -7.75
CA GLU A 100 22.58 -8.76 -8.57
C GLU A 100 23.86 -9.09 -7.80
N TRP A 101 23.85 -9.02 -6.47
CA TRP A 101 25.03 -9.35 -5.68
C TRP A 101 25.03 -10.83 -5.31
N TRP A 102 26.17 -11.48 -5.50
CA TRP A 102 26.37 -12.85 -5.05
C TRP A 102 26.25 -12.96 -3.52
N GLY A 103 25.76 -14.09 -3.04
CA GLY A 103 25.47 -14.34 -1.63
C GLY A 103 23.98 -14.56 -1.36
N SER A 104 23.64 -14.58 -0.07
CA SER A 104 22.30 -14.90 0.42
C SER A 104 21.43 -13.66 0.56
N HIS A 105 20.20 -13.78 0.08
CA HIS A 105 19.15 -12.78 0.15
C HIS A 105 17.84 -13.41 0.60
N THR A 106 16.88 -12.59 1.00
CA THR A 106 15.51 -13.05 1.26
C THR A 106 14.51 -12.10 0.63
N TRP A 107 13.38 -12.65 0.21
CA TRP A 107 12.23 -11.91 -0.33
C TRP A 107 10.95 -12.45 0.29
N THR A 108 10.10 -11.56 0.78
CA THR A 108 8.75 -11.93 1.22
C THR A 108 7.75 -11.55 0.15
N ALA A 109 7.08 -12.55 -0.44
CA ALA A 109 6.01 -12.33 -1.41
C ALA A 109 4.83 -11.63 -0.70
N PRO A 110 4.30 -10.49 -1.22
CA PRO A 110 3.16 -9.82 -0.61
C PRO A 110 1.93 -10.74 -0.44
N ALA A 111 1.13 -10.51 0.60
CA ALA A 111 0.02 -11.40 1.02
C ALA A 111 -1.11 -11.59 -0.01
N GLY A 112 -1.11 -10.86 -1.13
CA GLY A 112 -2.05 -11.02 -2.24
C GLY A 112 -1.45 -11.54 -3.55
N VAL A 113 -0.15 -11.83 -3.58
CA VAL A 113 0.49 -12.41 -4.78
C VAL A 113 0.12 -13.88 -4.87
N THR A 114 -0.43 -14.31 -6.00
CA THR A 114 -0.85 -15.69 -6.27
C THR A 114 0.14 -16.46 -7.14
N SER A 115 0.94 -15.74 -7.92
CA SER A 115 1.99 -16.29 -8.78
C SER A 115 3.10 -15.28 -9.04
N PHE A 116 4.27 -15.78 -9.40
CA PHE A 116 5.41 -14.97 -9.82
C PHE A 116 6.21 -15.71 -10.89
N ASP A 117 6.84 -14.97 -11.78
CA ASP A 117 7.86 -15.48 -12.68
C ASP A 117 9.22 -15.43 -11.99
N THR A 118 10.07 -16.41 -12.27
CA THR A 118 11.44 -16.44 -11.76
C THR A 118 12.42 -16.80 -12.87
N LEU A 119 13.57 -16.13 -12.87
CA LEU A 119 14.76 -16.51 -13.62
C LEU A 119 15.88 -16.75 -12.62
N VAL A 120 16.54 -17.90 -12.69
CA VAL A 120 17.68 -18.26 -11.83
C VAL A 120 18.85 -18.59 -12.75
N VAL A 121 19.96 -17.86 -12.61
CA VAL A 121 21.19 -18.05 -13.41
C VAL A 121 22.36 -18.25 -12.45
N ALA A 122 23.11 -19.34 -12.62
CA ALA A 122 24.31 -19.61 -11.82
C ALA A 122 25.54 -18.85 -12.33
N GLY A 123 26.61 -18.79 -11.53
CA GLY A 123 27.87 -18.17 -11.94
C GLY A 123 28.60 -18.98 -13.01
N GLY A 124 29.31 -18.29 -13.91
CA GLY A 124 30.21 -18.95 -14.87
C GLY A 124 31.57 -19.28 -14.24
N GLY A 125 32.30 -20.24 -14.79
CA GLY A 125 33.68 -20.57 -14.39
C GLY A 125 34.70 -19.56 -14.93
N GLY A 126 35.84 -19.45 -14.26
CA GLY A 126 36.96 -18.65 -14.75
C GLY A 126 37.63 -19.29 -15.98
N GLY A 127 38.32 -18.49 -16.80
CA GLY A 127 39.08 -18.98 -17.94
C GLY A 127 40.47 -19.50 -17.58
N GLY A 128 41.04 -20.31 -18.48
CA GLY A 128 42.40 -20.81 -18.41
C GLY A 128 43.46 -19.74 -18.66
N ALA A 129 44.72 -20.03 -18.34
CA ALA A 129 45.86 -19.15 -18.62
C ALA A 129 46.72 -19.71 -19.78
N ASP A 130 47.63 -18.89 -20.32
CA ASP A 130 48.69 -19.28 -21.28
C ASP A 130 48.26 -19.98 -22.58
N GLY A 131 47.31 -19.40 -23.31
CA GLY A 131 46.64 -20.06 -24.43
C GLY A 131 45.53 -21.00 -23.95
N GLY A 132 45.05 -20.77 -22.72
CA GLY A 132 44.08 -21.60 -22.04
C GLY A 132 42.70 -21.57 -22.67
N SER A 133 41.91 -22.57 -22.29
CA SER A 133 40.53 -22.71 -22.74
C SER A 133 39.62 -21.70 -22.04
N GLY A 134 38.45 -21.44 -22.64
CA GLY A 134 37.42 -20.62 -22.01
C GLY A 134 36.78 -21.34 -20.82
N GLY A 135 36.30 -20.55 -19.86
CA GLY A 135 35.47 -21.06 -18.76
C GLY A 135 34.08 -21.47 -19.25
N GLY A 136 33.49 -22.48 -18.60
CA GLY A 136 32.10 -22.88 -18.84
C GLY A 136 31.15 -21.85 -18.25
N SER A 137 29.97 -21.66 -18.86
CA SER A 137 28.93 -20.82 -18.25
C SER A 137 28.10 -21.58 -17.21
N GLY A 138 27.42 -20.86 -16.32
CA GLY A 138 26.44 -21.44 -15.40
C GLY A 138 25.21 -21.98 -16.14
N SER A 139 24.38 -22.78 -15.47
CA SER A 139 23.05 -23.13 -15.98
C SER A 139 21.99 -22.08 -15.64
N MET A 140 20.87 -22.11 -16.38
CA MET A 140 19.74 -21.22 -16.16
C MET A 140 18.41 -21.97 -16.13
N TYR A 141 17.49 -21.48 -15.31
CA TYR A 141 16.12 -21.96 -15.24
C TYR A 141 15.14 -20.79 -15.17
N GLU A 142 14.03 -20.91 -15.89
CA GLU A 142 12.98 -19.91 -15.95
C GLU A 142 11.61 -20.59 -15.88
N ALA A 143 10.73 -20.08 -15.02
CA ALA A 143 9.38 -20.61 -14.86
C ALA A 143 8.42 -19.58 -14.27
N THR A 144 7.13 -19.80 -14.49
CA THR A 144 6.07 -19.21 -13.68
C THR A 144 5.72 -20.15 -12.53
N VAL A 145 5.74 -19.62 -11.31
CA VAL A 145 5.42 -20.33 -10.06
C VAL A 145 4.06 -19.89 -9.57
N ASN A 146 3.14 -20.86 -9.41
CA ASN A 146 1.82 -20.64 -8.81
C ASN A 146 1.85 -21.08 -7.34
N LEU A 147 1.42 -20.18 -6.45
CA LEU A 147 1.51 -20.38 -5.00
C LEU A 147 0.37 -21.24 -4.43
N ASN A 148 -0.67 -21.54 -5.22
CA ASN A 148 -1.81 -22.37 -4.81
C ASN A 148 -2.43 -21.93 -3.46
N GLY A 149 -2.61 -20.61 -3.29
CA GLY A 149 -3.17 -20.03 -2.06
C GLY A 149 -2.16 -19.84 -0.91
N ASN A 150 -0.91 -20.30 -1.04
CA ASN A 150 0.16 -20.05 -0.08
C ASN A 150 0.82 -18.68 -0.31
N THR A 151 0.04 -17.61 -0.17
CA THR A 151 0.52 -16.23 -0.33
C THR A 151 1.30 -15.77 0.93
N GLY A 152 2.00 -14.63 0.87
CA GLY A 152 2.66 -14.07 2.07
C GLY A 152 3.92 -14.83 2.53
N ARG A 153 4.51 -15.69 1.69
CA ARG A 153 5.63 -16.56 2.06
C ARG A 153 6.97 -15.87 1.85
N GLN A 154 7.92 -16.14 2.75
CA GLN A 154 9.32 -15.76 2.58
C GLN A 154 10.10 -16.82 1.80
N PHE A 155 10.89 -16.37 0.84
CA PHE A 155 11.79 -17.13 -0.01
C PHE A 155 13.24 -16.79 0.31
N ASN A 156 14.09 -17.82 0.36
CA ASN A 156 15.53 -17.66 0.46
C ASN A 156 16.14 -17.70 -0.95
N ILE A 157 16.99 -16.73 -1.24
CA ILE A 157 17.60 -16.55 -2.56
C ILE A 157 19.11 -16.64 -2.38
N LEU A 158 19.78 -17.42 -3.21
CA LEU A 158 21.23 -17.48 -3.31
C LEU A 158 21.63 -17.08 -4.72
N VAL A 159 22.51 -16.09 -4.84
CA VAL A 159 23.10 -15.71 -6.12
C VAL A 159 24.55 -16.22 -6.15
N GLY A 160 24.87 -17.02 -7.16
CA GLY A 160 26.19 -17.61 -7.35
C GLY A 160 27.25 -16.59 -7.74
N VAL A 161 28.42 -16.66 -7.11
CA VAL A 161 29.61 -15.89 -7.48
C VAL A 161 30.21 -16.41 -8.79
N GLY A 162 30.82 -15.52 -9.58
CA GLY A 162 31.60 -15.94 -10.75
C GLY A 162 32.91 -16.62 -10.35
N GLY A 163 33.35 -17.60 -11.13
CA GLY A 163 34.57 -18.34 -10.87
C GLY A 163 35.81 -17.47 -10.94
N THR A 164 36.77 -17.71 -10.06
CA THR A 164 38.08 -17.07 -10.14
C THR A 164 38.82 -17.57 -11.37
N ARG A 165 39.61 -16.69 -11.98
CA ARG A 165 40.46 -17.04 -13.11
C ARG A 165 41.66 -17.86 -12.68
N ILE A 166 42.24 -18.58 -13.63
CA ILE A 166 43.62 -19.04 -13.52
C ILE A 166 44.55 -17.84 -13.73
N THR A 167 45.51 -17.62 -12.83
CA THR A 167 46.56 -16.59 -12.96
C THR A 167 47.89 -17.20 -13.34
N HIS A 168 48.62 -16.55 -14.26
CA HIS A 168 50.00 -16.91 -14.55
C HIS A 168 50.94 -16.00 -13.73
N THR A 169 51.70 -16.59 -12.82
CA THR A 169 52.69 -15.90 -11.98
C THR A 169 54.06 -16.44 -12.30
N ALA A 170 54.87 -15.70 -13.07
CA ALA A 170 56.28 -16.04 -13.24
C ALA A 170 57.15 -14.79 -13.16
N VAL A 171 57.95 -14.71 -12.09
CA VAL A 171 59.30 -14.14 -12.14
C VAL A 171 60.19 -15.15 -11.39
N GLY A 172 61.04 -15.88 -12.12
CA GLY A 172 62.25 -16.52 -11.54
C GLY A 172 62.14 -17.88 -10.84
N GLY A 173 61.21 -18.76 -11.20
CA GLY A 173 61.14 -20.12 -10.65
C GLY A 173 59.71 -20.50 -10.28
N GLU A 174 59.29 -21.65 -10.76
CA GLU A 174 57.89 -22.02 -11.00
C GLU A 174 57.01 -22.06 -9.73
N ALA A 175 56.04 -21.15 -9.66
CA ALA A 175 54.87 -21.31 -8.80
C ALA A 175 53.62 -20.96 -9.60
N TYR A 176 53.07 -21.98 -10.27
CA TYR A 176 51.74 -21.94 -10.88
C TYR A 176 50.71 -21.80 -9.74
N THR A 177 49.80 -20.81 -9.82
CA THR A 177 48.61 -20.87 -8.95
C THR A 177 47.75 -22.02 -9.46
N PRO A 178 47.40 -23.02 -8.62
CA PRO A 178 46.91 -24.30 -9.11
C PRO A 178 45.63 -24.19 -9.93
N ASP A 179 44.66 -23.37 -9.51
CA ASP A 179 43.31 -23.52 -10.06
C ASP A 179 42.56 -22.19 -10.18
N GLY A 180 41.89 -22.02 -11.31
CA GLY A 180 40.70 -21.18 -11.38
C GLY A 180 39.54 -21.93 -10.73
N SER A 181 38.50 -21.23 -10.32
CA SER A 181 37.37 -21.87 -9.65
C SER A 181 36.18 -22.05 -10.58
N ALA A 182 35.35 -23.05 -10.24
CA ALA A 182 34.00 -23.12 -10.74
C ALA A 182 33.20 -21.89 -10.28
N GLY A 183 32.15 -21.55 -11.04
CA GLY A 183 31.13 -20.61 -10.60
C GLY A 183 30.30 -21.18 -9.46
N GLY A 184 29.74 -20.30 -8.64
CA GLY A 184 28.80 -20.65 -7.58
C GLY A 184 27.41 -20.98 -8.13
N ASN A 185 26.69 -21.84 -7.41
CA ASN A 185 25.29 -22.15 -7.69
C ASN A 185 24.37 -20.97 -7.33
N SER A 186 23.24 -20.87 -8.01
CA SER A 186 22.15 -19.95 -7.65
C SER A 186 20.90 -20.74 -7.28
N SER A 187 20.09 -20.21 -6.37
CA SER A 187 18.83 -20.87 -6.02
C SER A 187 17.76 -19.89 -5.52
N ILE A 188 16.52 -20.34 -5.61
CA ILE A 188 15.37 -19.79 -4.87
C ILE A 188 14.68 -20.94 -4.16
N THR A 189 14.43 -20.81 -2.86
CA THR A 189 13.87 -21.88 -2.03
C THR A 189 12.83 -21.37 -1.04
N GLN A 190 11.89 -22.23 -0.67
CA GLN A 190 10.85 -21.98 0.32
C GLN A 190 10.67 -23.25 1.15
N SER A 191 11.21 -23.27 2.36
CA SER A 191 11.35 -24.49 3.16
C SER A 191 10.02 -25.09 3.60
N THR A 192 9.00 -24.25 3.85
CA THR A 192 7.71 -24.70 4.39
C THR A 192 6.83 -25.39 3.34
N SER A 193 6.96 -25.00 2.07
CA SER A 193 6.28 -25.63 0.94
C SER A 193 7.11 -26.76 0.33
N GLY A 194 8.40 -26.85 0.66
CA GLY A 194 9.34 -27.76 0.01
C GLY A 194 9.74 -27.34 -1.40
N PHE A 195 9.50 -26.07 -1.77
CA PHE A 195 9.85 -25.53 -3.08
C PHE A 195 11.35 -25.23 -3.17
N SER A 196 11.98 -25.62 -4.27
CA SER A 196 13.36 -25.23 -4.60
C SER A 196 13.63 -25.24 -6.09
N VAL A 197 14.32 -24.21 -6.59
CA VAL A 197 14.98 -24.21 -7.90
C VAL A 197 16.46 -23.98 -7.66
N THR A 198 17.32 -24.85 -8.17
CA THR A 198 18.79 -24.73 -8.08
C THR A 198 19.40 -24.83 -9.46
N THR A 199 20.23 -23.85 -9.81
CA THR A 199 21.08 -23.89 -11.00
C THR A 199 22.55 -23.98 -10.58
N TYR A 200 23.36 -24.57 -11.45
CA TYR A 200 24.72 -25.00 -11.14
C TYR A 200 25.75 -24.17 -11.89
N GLY A 201 26.83 -23.83 -11.20
CA GLY A 201 27.89 -23.02 -11.79
C GLY A 201 28.71 -23.75 -12.85
N GLY A 202 29.31 -22.98 -13.75
CA GLY A 202 30.21 -23.51 -14.78
C GLY A 202 31.58 -23.91 -14.21
N SER A 203 32.20 -24.91 -14.81
CA SER A 203 33.56 -25.36 -14.45
C SER A 203 34.63 -24.40 -14.99
N PRO A 204 35.81 -24.33 -14.34
CA PRO A 204 36.90 -23.50 -14.82
C PRO A 204 37.44 -24.01 -16.16
N GLY A 205 37.98 -23.09 -16.95
CA GLY A 205 38.84 -23.40 -18.09
C GLY A 205 40.13 -24.07 -17.63
N VAL A 206 40.86 -24.62 -18.58
CA VAL A 206 42.09 -25.37 -18.33
C VAL A 206 43.23 -24.81 -19.17
N TRP A 207 44.45 -25.09 -18.72
CA TRP A 207 45.66 -24.81 -19.47
C TRP A 207 45.73 -25.68 -20.74
N PRO A 208 46.38 -25.23 -21.82
CA PRO A 208 46.56 -26.05 -23.02
C PRO A 208 47.51 -27.23 -22.78
N ASP A 209 47.34 -28.32 -23.53
CA ASP A 209 48.36 -29.36 -23.67
C ASP A 209 49.28 -29.04 -24.84
N TRP A 210 50.52 -29.53 -24.82
CA TRP A 210 51.46 -29.31 -25.92
C TRP A 210 51.00 -29.88 -27.25
N ASN A 211 50.42 -31.09 -27.26
CA ASN A 211 50.14 -31.82 -28.49
C ASN A 211 48.64 -32.00 -28.80
N ILE A 212 47.76 -31.78 -27.81
CA ILE A 212 46.33 -32.04 -27.95
C ILE A 212 45.49 -30.82 -27.54
N SER A 213 44.38 -30.61 -28.23
CA SER A 213 43.39 -29.63 -27.78
C SER A 213 42.73 -30.13 -26.49
N ARG A 214 42.62 -29.25 -25.48
CA ARG A 214 41.88 -29.57 -24.25
C ARG A 214 40.50 -28.96 -24.29
N ALA A 215 39.51 -29.71 -23.81
CA ALA A 215 38.14 -29.19 -23.70
C ALA A 215 38.10 -27.91 -22.86
N GLY A 216 37.17 -27.01 -23.19
CA GLY A 216 36.87 -25.87 -22.35
C GLY A 216 36.21 -26.29 -21.04
N GLY A 217 36.08 -25.34 -20.12
CA GLY A 217 35.35 -25.57 -18.88
C GLY A 217 33.94 -26.08 -19.19
N ALA A 218 33.54 -27.18 -18.55
CA ALA A 218 32.20 -27.72 -18.70
C ALA A 218 31.16 -26.69 -18.25
N GLY A 219 30.05 -26.60 -18.98
CA GLY A 219 28.92 -25.79 -18.55
C GLY A 219 28.28 -26.36 -17.29
N GLY A 220 27.56 -25.53 -16.54
CA GLY A 220 26.78 -25.96 -15.38
C GLY A 220 25.82 -27.08 -15.71
N SER A 221 25.67 -28.04 -14.81
CA SER A 221 24.77 -29.19 -14.97
C SER A 221 23.29 -28.78 -15.05
N GLN A 222 22.45 -29.74 -15.43
CA GLN A 222 20.99 -29.55 -15.52
C GLN A 222 20.44 -28.98 -14.20
N PRO A 223 19.60 -27.92 -14.27
CA PRO A 223 18.91 -27.39 -13.10
C PRO A 223 18.09 -28.46 -12.36
N VAL A 224 18.06 -28.38 -11.03
CA VAL A 224 17.21 -29.23 -10.18
C VAL A 224 16.06 -28.41 -9.65
N VAL A 225 14.84 -28.93 -9.81
CA VAL A 225 13.59 -28.23 -9.49
C VAL A 225 12.68 -29.13 -8.69
N VAL A 226 12.17 -28.62 -7.58
CA VAL A 226 11.21 -29.27 -6.70
C VAL A 226 10.06 -28.29 -6.48
N ALA A 227 8.85 -28.70 -6.88
CA ALA A 227 7.67 -27.86 -6.79
C ALA A 227 7.13 -27.72 -5.37
N GLY A 228 7.24 -28.78 -4.57
CA GLY A 228 6.63 -28.83 -3.25
C GLY A 228 5.11 -28.68 -3.33
N SER A 229 4.52 -27.83 -2.48
CA SER A 229 3.09 -27.50 -2.52
C SER A 229 2.71 -26.46 -3.57
N PHE A 230 3.66 -25.97 -4.37
CA PHE A 230 3.42 -25.04 -5.48
C PHE A 230 3.27 -25.81 -6.79
N SER A 231 2.88 -25.12 -7.85
CA SER A 231 2.87 -25.65 -9.21
C SER A 231 3.73 -24.78 -10.11
N LEU A 232 4.50 -25.41 -11.00
CA LEU A 232 5.40 -24.72 -11.92
C LEU A 232 4.99 -24.98 -13.36
N SER A 233 5.01 -23.91 -14.15
CA SER A 233 5.05 -24.00 -15.60
C SER A 233 6.46 -23.65 -16.05
N SER A 234 7.27 -24.66 -16.34
CA SER A 234 8.64 -24.43 -16.83
C SER A 234 8.61 -23.76 -18.19
N THR A 235 9.28 -22.62 -18.30
CA THR A 235 9.40 -21.91 -19.57
C THR A 235 10.71 -22.25 -20.27
N ALA A 236 11.80 -22.38 -19.51
CA ALA A 236 13.08 -22.80 -20.04
C ALA A 236 13.97 -23.47 -18.97
N SER A 237 14.72 -24.50 -19.37
CA SER A 237 15.76 -25.14 -18.56
C SER A 237 16.96 -25.42 -19.44
N HIS A 238 18.09 -24.77 -19.17
CA HIS A 238 19.30 -24.91 -19.97
C HIS A 238 20.48 -25.28 -19.09
N THR A 239 21.21 -26.33 -19.46
CA THR A 239 22.59 -26.51 -19.01
C THR A 239 23.45 -25.34 -19.43
N GLY A 240 24.53 -25.11 -18.68
CA GLY A 240 25.56 -24.19 -19.11
C GLY A 240 26.19 -24.64 -20.43
N ARG A 241 26.85 -23.68 -21.07
CA ARG A 241 27.59 -23.87 -22.31
C ARG A 241 29.04 -24.19 -21.99
N THR A 242 29.60 -25.16 -22.69
CA THR A 242 31.02 -25.50 -22.59
C THR A 242 31.86 -24.36 -23.14
N GLY A 243 32.90 -23.98 -22.41
CA GLY A 243 33.91 -23.03 -22.88
C GLY A 243 34.55 -23.49 -24.18
N ALA A 244 35.09 -22.54 -24.93
CA ALA A 244 35.90 -22.85 -26.08
C ALA A 244 37.12 -23.68 -25.66
N ALA A 245 37.44 -24.72 -26.44
CA ALA A 245 38.61 -25.57 -26.20
C ALA A 245 39.92 -24.76 -26.23
N ALA A 246 40.95 -25.21 -25.53
CA ALA A 246 42.29 -24.66 -25.71
C ALA A 246 42.89 -25.24 -27.00
N PRO A 247 43.47 -24.42 -27.89
CA PRO A 247 44.26 -24.93 -28.99
C PRO A 247 45.54 -25.64 -28.50
N PRO A 248 46.15 -26.54 -29.29
CA PRO A 248 47.37 -27.24 -28.91
C PRO A 248 48.55 -26.27 -28.75
N ALA A 249 49.26 -26.36 -27.62
CA ALA A 249 50.30 -25.41 -27.26
C ALA A 249 51.44 -25.37 -28.30
N GLY A 250 51.80 -26.51 -28.90
CA GLY A 250 52.98 -26.65 -29.77
C GLY A 250 52.96 -25.83 -31.07
N TRP A 251 51.82 -25.24 -31.46
CA TRP A 251 51.68 -24.53 -32.73
C TRP A 251 50.90 -23.22 -32.58
N ALA A 252 51.30 -22.21 -33.35
CA ALA A 252 50.63 -20.94 -33.32
C ALA A 252 49.23 -21.01 -33.94
N SER A 253 48.25 -20.47 -33.22
CA SER A 253 46.83 -20.60 -33.51
C SER A 253 46.03 -19.44 -32.93
N SER A 254 44.97 -19.04 -33.64
CA SER A 254 43.97 -18.11 -33.10
C SER A 254 43.08 -18.83 -32.08
N GLY A 255 42.50 -18.09 -31.15
CA GLY A 255 41.59 -18.67 -30.17
C GLY A 255 40.26 -19.12 -30.80
N TYR A 256 39.62 -20.10 -30.18
CA TYR A 256 38.30 -20.60 -30.56
C TYR A 256 37.19 -19.81 -29.87
N ASN A 257 36.09 -19.61 -30.59
CA ASN A 257 34.94 -18.86 -30.09
C ASN A 257 34.17 -19.65 -29.03
N GLY A 258 33.71 -18.94 -28.00
CA GLY A 258 32.77 -19.48 -27.03
C GLY A 258 31.41 -19.75 -27.66
N SER A 259 30.70 -20.72 -27.09
CA SER A 259 29.31 -21.01 -27.43
C SER A 259 28.38 -19.90 -26.93
N ASN A 260 27.45 -19.49 -27.79
CA ASN A 260 26.40 -18.53 -27.49
C ASN A 260 25.45 -19.03 -26.40
N GLY A 261 24.94 -18.08 -25.63
CA GLY A 261 24.07 -18.29 -24.49
C GLY A 261 22.62 -18.65 -24.85
N ALA A 262 21.71 -18.39 -23.92
CA ALA A 262 20.27 -18.56 -24.12
C ALA A 262 19.53 -17.28 -23.73
N THR A 263 18.52 -16.92 -24.51
CA THR A 263 17.71 -15.73 -24.30
C THR A 263 16.53 -16.07 -23.40
N SER A 264 16.32 -15.27 -22.36
CA SER A 264 15.17 -15.42 -21.48
C SER A 264 13.91 -14.85 -22.12
N SER A 265 12.81 -15.55 -21.92
CA SER A 265 11.50 -15.22 -22.50
C SER A 265 10.60 -14.43 -21.55
N LEU A 266 10.82 -14.53 -20.23
CA LEU A 266 10.10 -13.75 -19.21
C LEU A 266 10.89 -12.50 -18.78
N PHE A 267 12.23 -12.54 -18.83
CA PHE A 267 13.12 -11.46 -18.40
C PHE A 267 14.17 -11.17 -19.48
N SER A 268 13.87 -10.19 -20.35
CA SER A 268 14.73 -9.77 -21.47
C SER A 268 16.23 -9.89 -21.21
N GLY A 269 16.95 -10.34 -22.25
CA GLY A 269 18.40 -10.50 -22.22
C GLY A 269 18.85 -11.93 -22.56
N THR A 270 20.12 -12.05 -22.91
CA THR A 270 20.79 -13.33 -23.16
C THR A 270 21.76 -13.60 -22.02
N PHE A 271 21.75 -14.84 -21.53
CA PHE A 271 22.52 -15.29 -20.38
C PHE A 271 23.37 -16.50 -20.77
N ILE A 272 24.28 -16.91 -19.89
CA ILE A 272 25.04 -18.15 -19.97
C ILE A 272 25.90 -18.32 -21.23
N GLY A 273 26.44 -17.22 -21.78
CA GLY A 273 27.46 -17.28 -22.82
C GLY A 273 28.80 -17.83 -22.29
N SER A 274 29.42 -18.79 -22.98
CA SER A 274 30.70 -19.36 -22.52
C SER A 274 31.91 -18.53 -22.97
N GLY A 275 33.05 -18.72 -22.30
CA GLY A 275 34.28 -17.99 -22.64
C GLY A 275 34.92 -18.46 -23.94
N GLY A 276 35.55 -17.55 -24.67
CA GLY A 276 36.45 -17.85 -25.78
C GLY A 276 37.83 -18.29 -25.27
N SER A 277 38.59 -19.04 -26.08
CA SER A 277 39.93 -19.48 -25.69
C SER A 277 40.97 -18.42 -26.04
N GLY A 278 42.11 -18.46 -25.36
CA GLY A 278 43.24 -17.62 -25.73
C GLY A 278 43.89 -18.07 -27.05
N ALA A 279 44.60 -17.14 -27.68
CA ALA A 279 45.46 -17.44 -28.81
C ALA A 279 46.81 -18.02 -28.36
N ILE A 280 47.44 -18.79 -29.24
CA ILE A 280 48.86 -19.15 -29.13
C ILE A 280 49.60 -18.38 -30.21
N ALA A 281 50.34 -17.34 -29.82
CA ALA A 281 50.98 -16.44 -30.78
C ALA A 281 52.36 -16.96 -31.25
N ASP A 282 52.65 -16.79 -32.54
CA ASP A 282 53.99 -16.77 -33.14
C ASP A 282 54.41 -15.32 -33.43
N ASN A 283 55.42 -15.10 -34.27
CA ASN A 283 55.96 -13.80 -34.66
C ASN A 283 54.95 -12.85 -35.37
N GLY A 284 53.66 -13.21 -35.42
CA GLY A 284 52.56 -12.40 -35.98
C GLY A 284 51.37 -12.26 -35.03
N THR A 285 50.52 -11.26 -35.29
CA THR A 285 49.33 -10.97 -34.47
C THR A 285 48.26 -12.06 -34.64
N ARG A 286 47.84 -12.67 -33.53
CA ARG A 286 46.73 -13.63 -33.51
C ARG A 286 45.62 -13.21 -32.54
N PRO A 287 44.36 -13.13 -33.00
CA PRO A 287 43.25 -12.79 -32.13
C PRO A 287 42.88 -13.96 -31.23
N GLY A 288 42.49 -13.64 -29.99
CA GLY A 288 41.81 -14.60 -29.13
C GLY A 288 40.39 -14.90 -29.61
N GLY A 289 39.81 -15.96 -29.10
CA GLY A 289 38.46 -16.37 -29.46
C GLY A 289 37.42 -15.42 -28.90
N SER A 290 36.40 -15.09 -29.69
CA SER A 290 35.29 -14.28 -29.18
C SER A 290 34.56 -15.02 -28.05
N GLY A 291 34.06 -14.27 -27.07
CA GLY A 291 33.16 -14.81 -26.05
C GLY A 291 31.78 -15.07 -26.64
N GLY A 292 31.08 -16.08 -26.13
CA GLY A 292 29.71 -16.34 -26.54
C GLY A 292 28.77 -15.20 -26.14
N THR A 293 27.74 -14.93 -26.94
CA THR A 293 26.69 -13.97 -26.59
C THR A 293 26.02 -14.37 -25.27
N GLY A 294 25.61 -13.39 -24.45
CA GLY A 294 25.15 -13.65 -23.08
C GLY A 294 26.26 -13.56 -22.02
N GLY A 295 27.28 -12.76 -22.31
CA GLY A 295 28.34 -12.38 -21.38
C GLY A 295 29.51 -13.35 -21.31
N GLY A 296 29.79 -14.12 -22.34
CA GLY A 296 31.05 -14.86 -22.44
C GLY A 296 32.23 -13.90 -22.55
N GLY A 297 33.30 -14.15 -21.80
CA GLY A 297 34.54 -13.40 -21.90
C GLY A 297 35.29 -13.74 -23.19
N VAL A 298 35.80 -12.70 -23.87
CA VAL A 298 36.71 -12.87 -25.01
C VAL A 298 38.05 -13.46 -24.55
N GLY A 299 38.60 -14.43 -25.26
CA GLY A 299 39.97 -14.87 -25.01
C GLY A 299 40.96 -13.79 -25.41
N SER A 300 42.08 -13.71 -24.71
CA SER A 300 43.17 -12.80 -25.08
C SER A 300 43.84 -13.22 -26.39
N GLY A 301 44.23 -12.23 -27.18
CA GLY A 301 45.13 -12.38 -28.33
C GLY A 301 46.55 -11.97 -27.98
N GLY A 302 47.44 -12.03 -28.95
CA GLY A 302 48.82 -11.54 -28.76
C GLY A 302 49.61 -11.47 -30.06
N ASN A 303 50.70 -10.71 -30.03
CA ASN A 303 51.75 -10.68 -31.04
C ASN A 303 53.10 -10.74 -30.30
N PHE A 304 54.04 -11.53 -30.79
CA PHE A 304 55.40 -11.62 -30.23
C PHE A 304 56.21 -10.32 -30.36
N SER A 305 55.83 -9.42 -31.29
CA SER A 305 56.59 -8.22 -31.68
C SER A 305 56.00 -6.89 -31.20
N ASP A 306 54.72 -6.87 -30.79
CA ASP A 306 54.03 -5.65 -30.36
C ASP A 306 53.84 -5.65 -28.84
N TYR A 307 54.70 -4.93 -28.14
CA TYR A 307 54.61 -4.66 -26.70
C TYR A 307 53.41 -3.75 -26.30
N LEU A 308 52.55 -3.36 -27.26
CA LEU A 308 51.54 -2.29 -27.10
C LEU A 308 50.11 -2.67 -27.54
N ALA A 309 49.90 -3.78 -28.25
CA ALA A 309 48.59 -4.19 -28.78
C ALA A 309 48.05 -5.43 -28.06
N ASP A 310 48.14 -5.43 -26.74
CA ASP A 310 47.77 -6.61 -25.98
C ASP A 310 46.29 -6.66 -25.61
N TYR A 311 45.61 -7.70 -26.10
CA TYR A 311 44.22 -8.00 -25.76
C TYR A 311 44.19 -8.86 -24.50
N PHE A 312 43.79 -8.30 -23.36
CA PHE A 312 43.57 -9.09 -22.14
C PHE A 312 42.36 -10.03 -22.27
N ALA A 313 42.37 -11.12 -21.51
CA ALA A 313 41.23 -12.02 -21.44
C ALA A 313 40.04 -11.28 -20.81
N GLY A 314 38.95 -11.21 -21.56
CA GLY A 314 37.68 -10.67 -21.13
C GLY A 314 37.10 -11.49 -19.97
N HIS A 315 36.54 -10.78 -19.00
CA HIS A 315 35.77 -11.40 -17.93
C HIS A 315 34.38 -11.76 -18.45
N GLY A 316 33.77 -12.77 -17.82
CA GLY A 316 32.36 -13.03 -18.00
C GLY A 316 31.53 -11.83 -17.53
N GLY A 317 30.45 -11.53 -18.23
CA GLY A 317 29.53 -10.46 -17.91
C GLY A 317 28.97 -10.63 -16.50
N THR A 318 29.00 -9.56 -15.71
CA THR A 318 28.34 -9.53 -14.41
C THR A 318 26.84 -9.82 -14.58
N ASN A 319 26.29 -10.67 -13.72
CA ASN A 319 24.86 -11.02 -13.69
C ASN A 319 24.38 -11.74 -14.96
N THR A 320 25.30 -12.35 -15.71
CA THR A 320 24.95 -13.15 -16.90
C THR A 320 25.23 -14.63 -16.74
N GLY A 321 25.99 -15.04 -15.71
CA GLY A 321 26.51 -16.41 -15.58
C GLY A 321 27.52 -16.82 -16.65
N GLY A 322 28.09 -15.85 -17.38
CA GLY A 322 28.97 -16.13 -18.51
C GLY A 322 30.35 -16.64 -18.10
N GLY A 323 30.97 -17.48 -18.92
CA GLY A 323 32.32 -18.01 -18.67
C GLY A 323 33.41 -16.98 -18.94
N GLY A 324 34.53 -17.04 -18.21
CA GLY A 324 35.70 -16.17 -18.45
C GLY A 324 36.50 -16.57 -19.68
N GLY A 325 37.11 -15.62 -20.38
CA GLY A 325 37.97 -15.89 -21.53
C GLY A 325 39.32 -16.51 -21.16
N GLY A 326 39.94 -17.26 -22.06
CA GLY A 326 41.27 -17.83 -21.86
C GLY A 326 42.39 -16.79 -22.06
N GLY A 327 43.46 -16.90 -21.26
CA GLY A 327 44.72 -16.14 -21.38
C GLY A 327 45.52 -16.51 -22.63
N ALA A 328 46.43 -15.67 -23.11
CA ALA A 328 47.18 -15.86 -24.36
C ALA A 328 48.56 -16.43 -24.08
N ARG A 329 49.09 -17.24 -25.01
CA ARG A 329 50.46 -17.73 -24.94
C ARG A 329 51.41 -16.70 -25.58
N ASN A 330 52.52 -16.41 -24.90
CA ASN A 330 53.64 -15.55 -25.35
C ASN A 330 53.55 -14.02 -25.12
N GLY A 331 52.65 -13.51 -24.29
CA GLY A 331 52.76 -12.11 -23.82
C GLY A 331 53.90 -11.97 -22.80
N GLU A 332 54.93 -11.14 -23.06
CA GLU A 332 56.04 -10.94 -22.12
C GLU A 332 55.71 -9.91 -21.01
N THR A 333 55.77 -10.42 -19.78
CA THR A 333 56.23 -9.77 -18.53
C THR A 333 55.44 -8.58 -17.94
N TYR A 334 54.74 -7.77 -18.73
CA TYR A 334 54.06 -6.58 -18.19
C TYR A 334 52.71 -6.90 -17.56
N ALA A 335 52.55 -6.45 -16.31
CA ALA A 335 51.30 -6.49 -15.59
C ALA A 335 50.66 -5.10 -15.64
N TYR A 336 49.38 -5.04 -15.98
CA TYR A 336 48.63 -3.79 -16.02
C TYR A 336 47.54 -3.80 -14.96
N THR A 337 47.34 -2.69 -14.27
CA THR A 337 46.26 -2.58 -13.28
C THR A 337 45.03 -1.99 -13.95
N ILE A 338 44.00 -2.81 -14.19
CA ILE A 338 42.71 -2.39 -14.73
C ILE A 338 41.70 -2.43 -13.59
N ALA A 339 41.03 -1.31 -13.32
CA ALA A 339 40.01 -1.22 -12.27
C ALA A 339 40.45 -1.80 -10.91
N GLY A 340 41.70 -1.56 -10.51
CA GLY A 340 42.27 -2.03 -9.23
C GLY A 340 42.73 -3.50 -9.23
N ARG A 341 42.63 -4.19 -10.38
CA ARG A 341 43.08 -5.57 -10.55
C ARG A 341 44.34 -5.64 -11.40
N THR A 342 45.40 -6.25 -10.88
CA THR A 342 46.62 -6.52 -11.65
C THR A 342 46.39 -7.69 -12.60
N ASP A 343 46.47 -7.41 -13.89
CA ASP A 343 46.24 -8.34 -14.98
C ASP A 343 47.44 -8.53 -15.88
N ARG A 344 47.55 -9.72 -16.44
CA ARG A 344 48.57 -10.11 -17.42
C ARG A 344 47.87 -10.73 -18.61
N PHE A 345 48.46 -10.62 -19.79
CA PHE A 345 47.93 -11.22 -21.03
C PHE A 345 47.76 -12.73 -20.93
N ARG A 346 48.59 -13.34 -20.11
CA ARG A 346 48.58 -14.75 -19.77
C ARG A 346 47.48 -15.17 -18.81
N ASN A 347 46.92 -14.25 -18.04
CA ASN A 347 45.84 -14.58 -17.10
C ASN A 347 44.53 -14.86 -17.86
N GLY A 348 43.76 -15.81 -17.37
CA GLY A 348 42.37 -15.96 -17.80
C GLY A 348 41.47 -14.82 -17.33
N GLY A 349 40.26 -14.76 -17.84
CA GLY A 349 39.20 -13.92 -17.34
C GLY A 349 38.47 -14.57 -16.17
N THR A 350 37.95 -13.78 -15.22
CA THR A 350 37.01 -14.33 -14.21
C THR A 350 35.68 -14.66 -14.84
N GLY A 351 34.95 -15.64 -14.30
CA GLY A 351 33.57 -15.90 -14.69
C GLY A 351 32.64 -14.79 -14.22
N GLY A 352 31.51 -14.66 -14.91
CA GLY A 352 30.43 -13.74 -14.56
C GLY A 352 29.61 -14.26 -13.38
N SER A 353 29.17 -13.37 -12.49
CA SER A 353 28.21 -13.71 -11.44
C SER A 353 26.89 -14.19 -12.01
N GLY A 354 26.19 -15.01 -11.23
CA GLY A 354 24.80 -15.35 -11.48
C GLY A 354 23.85 -14.18 -11.24
N VAL A 355 22.56 -14.41 -11.46
CA VAL A 355 21.49 -13.45 -11.14
C VAL A 355 20.22 -14.22 -10.80
N VAL A 356 19.42 -13.69 -9.89
CA VAL A 356 18.04 -14.15 -9.70
C VAL A 356 17.10 -12.98 -9.97
N LYS A 357 16.08 -13.20 -10.80
CA LYS A 357 15.03 -12.23 -11.07
C LYS A 357 13.67 -12.81 -10.70
N ILE A 358 12.81 -11.96 -10.15
CA ILE A 358 11.44 -12.32 -9.75
C ILE A 358 10.50 -11.26 -10.31
N ALA A 359 9.41 -11.66 -10.94
CA ALA A 359 8.39 -10.73 -11.42
C ALA A 359 6.99 -11.16 -10.97
N TYR A 360 6.23 -10.26 -10.37
CA TYR A 360 4.86 -10.56 -9.94
C TYR A 360 3.94 -9.36 -10.19
N ILE A 361 2.63 -9.62 -10.30
CA ILE A 361 1.62 -8.56 -10.36
C ILE A 361 1.28 -8.14 -8.93
N ALA A 362 1.39 -6.86 -8.61
CA ALA A 362 1.06 -6.37 -7.27
C ALA A 362 -0.45 -6.56 -6.98
N PRO A 363 -0.83 -6.94 -5.73
CA PRO A 363 -2.22 -6.90 -5.33
C PRO A 363 -2.72 -5.45 -5.31
N ALA A 364 -4.03 -5.25 -5.36
CA ALA A 364 -4.63 -3.92 -5.55
C ALA A 364 -5.73 -3.62 -4.55
N LEU A 365 -6.05 -2.34 -4.40
CA LEU A 365 -7.27 -1.89 -3.73
C LEU A 365 -8.38 -1.71 -4.76
N SER A 366 -9.61 -1.97 -4.36
CA SER A 366 -10.79 -1.78 -5.19
C SER A 366 -11.88 -1.06 -4.40
N LEU A 367 -12.41 0.02 -4.96
CA LEU A 367 -13.51 0.76 -4.38
C LEU A 367 -14.82 0.01 -4.61
N THR A 368 -15.49 -0.39 -3.53
CA THR A 368 -16.77 -1.12 -3.59
C THR A 368 -17.97 -0.22 -3.31
N THR A 369 -17.79 0.79 -2.48
CA THR A 369 -18.75 1.87 -2.26
C THR A 369 -18.00 3.17 -2.38
N SER A 370 -18.40 4.00 -3.35
CA SER A 370 -17.81 5.33 -3.53
C SER A 370 -18.33 6.29 -2.47
N ALA A 371 -17.44 7.13 -1.95
CA ALA A 371 -17.89 8.15 -0.99
C ALA A 371 -18.69 9.25 -1.70
N ASN A 372 -19.75 9.74 -1.06
CA ASN A 372 -20.63 10.75 -1.64
C ASN A 372 -21.32 11.61 -0.55
N GLY A 373 -21.68 12.85 -0.88
CA GLY A 373 -22.30 13.78 0.08
C GLY A 373 -21.30 14.31 1.09
N ALA A 374 -20.24 14.97 0.62
CA ALA A 374 -19.21 15.56 1.48
C ALA A 374 -19.48 17.05 1.74
N ARG A 375 -19.41 17.44 3.02
CA ARG A 375 -19.43 18.84 3.48
C ARG A 375 -18.41 19.03 4.60
N VAL A 376 -17.88 20.23 4.75
CA VAL A 376 -16.91 20.53 5.81
C VAL A 376 -17.59 20.41 7.18
N GLY A 377 -16.92 19.76 8.13
CA GLY A 377 -17.36 19.62 9.51
C GLY A 377 -18.36 18.47 9.77
N ALA A 378 -18.84 17.79 8.73
CA ALA A 378 -19.71 16.63 8.88
C ALA A 378 -19.10 15.38 8.23
N ASP A 379 -19.50 14.22 8.76
CA ASP A 379 -19.15 12.94 8.15
C ASP A 379 -19.71 12.86 6.73
N ILE A 380 -18.93 12.26 5.82
CA ILE A 380 -19.39 12.04 4.46
C ILE A 380 -20.60 11.12 4.52
N LEU A 381 -21.70 11.53 3.88
CA LEU A 381 -22.99 10.87 4.01
C LEU A 381 -22.95 9.40 3.58
N VAL A 382 -22.32 9.12 2.44
CA VAL A 382 -21.99 7.76 2.00
C VAL A 382 -20.53 7.49 2.30
N GLN A 383 -20.27 6.64 3.27
CA GLN A 383 -18.90 6.26 3.63
C GLN A 383 -18.30 5.28 2.60
N PRO A 384 -17.02 5.44 2.25
CA PRO A 384 -16.37 4.54 1.31
C PRO A 384 -16.09 3.16 1.92
N SER A 385 -16.06 2.15 1.05
CA SER A 385 -15.66 0.79 1.39
C SER A 385 -14.65 0.28 0.38
N ILE A 386 -13.51 -0.21 0.86
CA ILE A 386 -12.37 -0.64 0.05
C ILE A 386 -12.15 -2.16 0.21
N GLN A 387 -12.18 -2.89 -0.90
CA GLN A 387 -11.89 -4.31 -0.96
C GLN A 387 -10.43 -4.53 -1.37
N LEU A 388 -9.72 -5.40 -0.65
CA LEU A 388 -8.44 -5.91 -1.10
C LEU A 388 -8.63 -6.88 -2.27
N LYS A 389 -7.82 -6.73 -3.31
CA LYS A 389 -7.75 -7.63 -4.46
C LYS A 389 -6.40 -8.32 -4.51
N ASN A 390 -6.40 -9.61 -4.81
CA ASN A 390 -5.19 -10.35 -5.10
C ASN A 390 -4.66 -10.01 -6.50
N SER A 391 -3.48 -10.52 -6.83
CA SER A 391 -2.81 -10.29 -8.13
C SER A 391 -3.55 -10.89 -9.34
N ALA A 392 -4.53 -11.77 -9.10
CA ALA A 392 -5.42 -12.34 -10.10
C ALA A 392 -6.78 -11.61 -10.17
N SER A 393 -6.90 -10.42 -9.58
CA SER A 393 -8.11 -9.59 -9.51
C SER A 393 -9.29 -10.19 -8.70
N GLY A 394 -9.09 -11.33 -8.03
CA GLY A 394 -10.03 -11.91 -7.08
C GLY A 394 -10.01 -11.16 -5.74
N ASN A 395 -11.05 -11.33 -4.92
CA ASN A 395 -11.05 -10.77 -3.56
C ASN A 395 -9.98 -11.46 -2.70
N LEU A 396 -9.25 -10.66 -1.92
CA LEU A 396 -8.27 -11.14 -0.97
C LEU A 396 -8.84 -11.07 0.45
N SER A 397 -9.14 -12.23 1.04
CA SER A 397 -9.57 -12.34 2.43
C SER A 397 -8.37 -12.18 3.37
N SER A 398 -8.16 -10.97 3.88
CA SER A 398 -7.09 -10.65 4.83
C SER A 398 -7.55 -9.58 5.80
N SER A 399 -7.48 -9.88 7.10
CA SER A 399 -7.86 -8.96 8.17
C SER A 399 -6.65 -8.20 8.72
N GLY A 400 -6.88 -7.00 9.24
CA GLY A 400 -5.83 -6.21 9.90
C GLY A 400 -5.02 -5.31 8.96
N VAL A 401 -5.36 -5.24 7.67
CA VAL A 401 -4.73 -4.31 6.74
C VAL A 401 -5.34 -2.92 6.94
N VAL A 402 -4.50 -1.95 7.27
CA VAL A 402 -4.91 -0.55 7.44
C VAL A 402 -4.92 0.14 6.07
N VAL A 403 -6.11 0.58 5.64
CA VAL A 403 -6.31 1.39 4.44
C VAL A 403 -6.42 2.85 4.85
N THR A 404 -5.62 3.70 4.22
CA THR A 404 -5.57 5.15 4.50
C THR A 404 -6.11 5.94 3.31
N ALA A 405 -7.06 6.83 3.57
CA ALA A 405 -7.58 7.80 2.62
C ALA A 405 -6.77 9.11 2.69
N ALA A 406 -6.41 9.68 1.54
CA ALA A 406 -5.71 10.95 1.45
C ALA A 406 -6.26 11.79 0.30
N VAL A 407 -6.24 13.12 0.44
CA VAL A 407 -6.52 14.04 -0.67
C VAL A 407 -5.24 14.18 -1.49
N THR A 408 -5.28 13.79 -2.76
CA THR A 408 -4.11 13.88 -3.66
C THR A 408 -4.25 14.95 -4.73
N SER A 409 -5.47 15.47 -4.95
CA SER A 409 -5.73 16.65 -5.77
C SER A 409 -6.86 17.47 -5.17
N GLY A 410 -6.71 18.80 -5.22
CA GLY A 410 -7.53 19.76 -4.46
C GLY A 410 -6.96 20.05 -3.07
N THR A 411 -7.70 20.80 -2.26
CA THR A 411 -7.29 21.15 -0.89
C THR A 411 -8.35 20.68 0.11
N GLY A 412 -7.95 19.84 1.05
CA GLY A 412 -8.84 19.34 2.09
C GLY A 412 -8.06 18.60 3.19
N VAL A 413 -8.56 18.69 4.42
CA VAL A 413 -7.98 18.00 5.58
C VAL A 413 -8.98 16.96 6.07
N LEU A 414 -8.57 15.69 6.08
CA LEU A 414 -9.41 14.57 6.49
C LEU A 414 -9.25 14.26 7.99
N SER A 415 -10.34 13.80 8.59
CA SER A 415 -10.38 13.10 9.88
C SER A 415 -11.09 11.76 9.68
N GLY A 416 -10.84 10.77 10.54
CA GLY A 416 -11.35 9.41 10.33
C GLY A 416 -10.78 8.76 9.05
N ALA A 417 -9.55 9.14 8.68
CA ALA A 417 -8.94 8.83 7.39
C ALA A 417 -8.39 7.40 7.27
N THR A 418 -8.70 6.52 8.21
CA THR A 418 -8.21 5.13 8.22
C THR A 418 -9.34 4.15 8.49
N ALA A 419 -9.34 3.03 7.79
CA ALA A 419 -10.19 1.88 8.08
C ALA A 419 -9.33 0.60 8.09
N THR A 420 -9.71 -0.39 8.89
CA THR A 420 -8.99 -1.68 8.97
C THR A 420 -9.84 -2.77 8.34
N THR A 421 -9.22 -3.68 7.59
CA THR A 421 -9.94 -4.76 6.93
C THR A 421 -10.49 -5.82 7.90
N ASN A 422 -11.73 -6.25 7.66
CA ASN A 422 -12.31 -7.43 8.29
C ASN A 422 -11.76 -8.74 7.69
N SER A 423 -12.27 -9.90 8.13
CA SER A 423 -11.87 -11.23 7.63
C SER A 423 -12.07 -11.42 6.12
N SER A 424 -13.00 -10.67 5.50
CA SER A 424 -13.27 -10.71 4.07
C SER A 424 -12.38 -9.75 3.25
N GLY A 425 -11.45 -9.04 3.90
CA GLY A 425 -10.59 -8.07 3.24
C GLY A 425 -11.27 -6.76 2.87
N VAL A 426 -12.35 -6.40 3.56
CA VAL A 426 -13.07 -5.14 3.34
C VAL A 426 -12.75 -4.15 4.45
N ALA A 427 -12.23 -2.98 4.09
CA ALA A 427 -12.04 -1.83 4.97
C ALA A 427 -13.21 -0.85 4.77
N GLN A 428 -14.13 -0.82 5.73
CA GLN A 428 -15.27 0.09 5.74
C GLN A 428 -14.96 1.30 6.62
N PHE A 429 -15.05 2.49 6.05
CA PHE A 429 -14.94 3.75 6.80
C PHE A 429 -16.28 4.04 7.49
N THR A 430 -16.23 4.66 8.67
CA THR A 430 -17.45 4.96 9.46
C THR A 430 -17.55 6.42 9.85
N ASN A 431 -16.45 7.17 9.82
CA ASN A 431 -16.36 8.56 10.25
C ASN A 431 -15.40 9.39 9.38
N LEU A 432 -15.23 8.99 8.12
CA LEU A 432 -14.43 9.77 7.17
C LEU A 432 -15.12 11.12 6.94
N ARG A 433 -14.40 12.21 7.20
CA ARG A 433 -14.91 13.57 7.10
C ARG A 433 -13.86 14.57 6.68
N PHE A 434 -14.30 15.66 6.06
CA PHE A 434 -13.47 16.84 5.83
C PHE A 434 -13.59 17.79 7.02
N THR A 435 -12.48 18.13 7.66
CA THR A 435 -12.40 19.14 8.73
C THR A 435 -12.22 20.55 8.17
N SER A 436 -11.61 20.66 6.99
CA SER A 436 -11.48 21.89 6.20
C SER A 436 -11.23 21.52 4.73
N GLY A 437 -11.43 22.47 3.81
CA GLY A 437 -11.10 22.29 2.39
C GLY A 437 -11.74 23.34 1.49
N THR A 438 -11.35 23.34 0.22
CA THR A 438 -11.96 24.20 -0.81
C THR A 438 -13.09 23.44 -1.50
N LEU A 439 -14.24 24.11 -1.68
CA LEU A 439 -15.39 23.54 -2.39
C LEU A 439 -15.03 23.21 -3.84
N GLY A 440 -15.64 22.16 -4.38
CA GLY A 440 -15.38 21.68 -5.75
C GLY A 440 -15.05 20.19 -5.80
N THR A 441 -14.49 19.74 -6.92
CA THR A 441 -14.10 18.34 -7.12
C THR A 441 -12.69 18.10 -6.58
N LEU A 442 -12.54 17.09 -5.72
CA LEU A 442 -11.27 16.63 -5.15
C LEU A 442 -11.03 15.19 -5.56
N THR A 443 -9.77 14.77 -5.51
CA THR A 443 -9.38 13.36 -5.68
C THR A 443 -8.97 12.76 -4.35
N LEU A 444 -9.67 11.70 -3.94
CA LEU A 444 -9.28 10.86 -2.81
C LEU A 444 -8.50 9.65 -3.32
N THR A 445 -7.36 9.38 -2.71
CA THR A 445 -6.56 8.16 -2.92
C THR A 445 -6.62 7.31 -1.67
N TYR A 446 -6.97 6.04 -1.86
CA TYR A 446 -6.90 5.01 -0.83
C TYR A 446 -5.61 4.21 -1.05
N SER A 447 -4.86 3.98 0.01
CA SER A 447 -3.56 3.32 -0.03
C SER A 447 -3.39 2.34 1.13
N ALA A 448 -2.62 1.28 0.89
CA ALA A 448 -2.19 0.33 1.90
C ALA A 448 -0.81 -0.24 1.48
N PRO A 449 0.12 -0.48 2.42
CA PRO A 449 1.45 -1.00 2.09
C PRO A 449 1.38 -2.31 1.28
N GLY A 450 2.12 -2.37 0.19
CA GLY A 450 2.16 -3.55 -0.70
C GLY A 450 0.96 -3.70 -1.64
N PHE A 451 0.03 -2.72 -1.69
CA PHE A 451 -1.10 -2.71 -2.61
C PHE A 451 -1.02 -1.54 -3.59
N VAL A 452 -1.50 -1.76 -4.82
CA VAL A 452 -1.78 -0.68 -5.77
C VAL A 452 -2.95 0.15 -5.26
N ASN A 453 -2.74 1.46 -5.16
CA ASN A 453 -3.74 2.42 -4.70
C ASN A 453 -4.98 2.46 -5.59
N VAL A 454 -6.12 2.85 -5.03
CA VAL A 454 -7.34 3.16 -5.79
C VAL A 454 -7.77 4.60 -5.53
N THR A 455 -8.27 5.27 -6.55
CA THR A 455 -8.69 6.68 -6.47
C THR A 455 -10.17 6.85 -6.79
N GLN A 456 -10.79 7.88 -6.22
CA GLN A 456 -12.11 8.36 -6.62
C GLN A 456 -12.13 9.89 -6.65
N THR A 457 -13.08 10.46 -7.39
CA THR A 457 -13.43 11.87 -7.24
C THR A 457 -14.55 12.02 -6.22
N ILE A 458 -14.55 13.15 -5.52
CA ILE A 458 -15.63 13.54 -4.61
C ILE A 458 -15.85 15.04 -4.70
N LYS A 459 -17.10 15.49 -4.60
CA LYS A 459 -17.44 16.91 -4.56
C LYS A 459 -17.56 17.37 -3.11
N LEU A 460 -16.72 18.29 -2.67
CA LEU A 460 -16.89 18.99 -1.40
C LEU A 460 -17.84 20.15 -1.59
N GLN A 461 -18.95 20.11 -0.86
CA GLN A 461 -20.08 21.00 -0.98
C GLN A 461 -20.37 21.71 0.35
N THR A 462 -21.35 22.61 0.35
CA THR A 462 -21.77 23.40 1.50
C THR A 462 -23.30 23.43 1.60
N VAL A 463 -23.81 24.10 2.62
CA VAL A 463 -25.20 24.56 2.65
C VAL A 463 -25.34 25.89 1.90
N PRO A 464 -26.44 26.10 1.15
CA PRO A 464 -26.71 27.37 0.49
C PRO A 464 -27.07 28.48 1.50
N THR A 465 -27.03 29.73 1.04
CA THR A 465 -27.53 30.90 1.80
C THR A 465 -29.02 31.10 1.62
N SER A 466 -29.61 30.58 0.54
CA SER A 466 -31.06 30.57 0.35
C SER A 466 -31.48 29.41 -0.53
N ILE A 467 -32.70 28.91 -0.34
CA ILE A 467 -33.30 27.90 -1.21
C ILE A 467 -34.59 28.46 -1.80
N TYR A 468 -34.69 28.46 -3.13
CA TYR A 468 -35.89 28.80 -3.89
C TYR A 468 -36.45 27.54 -4.52
N ILE A 469 -37.61 27.08 -4.07
CA ILE A 469 -38.31 25.97 -4.69
C ILE A 469 -39.24 26.57 -5.74
N SER A 470 -38.92 26.38 -7.02
CA SER A 470 -39.55 27.10 -8.13
C SER A 470 -39.81 26.20 -9.34
N SER A 471 -40.37 26.77 -10.42
CA SER A 471 -40.47 26.11 -11.73
C SER A 471 -39.19 26.23 -12.56
N SER A 472 -38.19 27.00 -12.08
CA SER A 472 -36.89 27.14 -12.72
C SER A 472 -36.06 25.88 -12.53
N ALA A 473 -35.09 25.66 -13.43
CA ALA A 473 -34.18 24.52 -13.34
C ALA A 473 -33.35 24.58 -12.06
N SER A 474 -33.18 23.39 -11.45
CA SER A 474 -32.34 23.23 -10.27
C SER A 474 -30.93 23.77 -10.52
N SER A 475 -30.44 24.60 -9.61
CA SER A 475 -29.20 25.36 -9.75
C SER A 475 -28.41 25.36 -8.45
N ASN A 476 -27.08 25.54 -8.55
CA ASN A 476 -26.18 25.61 -7.40
C ASN A 476 -26.31 24.45 -6.39
N GLY A 477 -26.58 23.21 -6.84
CA GLY A 477 -26.61 22.06 -5.95
C GLY A 477 -27.21 20.81 -6.57
N ASN A 478 -27.32 19.77 -5.76
CA ASN A 478 -27.97 18.51 -6.11
C ASN A 478 -28.37 17.73 -4.85
N PHE A 479 -29.33 16.81 -4.99
CA PHE A 479 -29.66 15.85 -3.93
C PHE A 479 -28.63 14.72 -3.86
N VAL A 480 -28.25 14.34 -2.64
CA VAL A 480 -27.51 13.12 -2.32
C VAL A 480 -28.21 12.43 -1.15
N GLN A 481 -28.78 11.24 -1.39
CA GLN A 481 -29.58 10.49 -0.40
C GLN A 481 -30.62 11.35 0.34
N GLY A 482 -31.35 12.20 -0.40
CA GLY A 482 -32.38 13.08 0.14
C GLY A 482 -31.88 14.40 0.74
N VAL A 483 -30.57 14.60 0.92
CA VAL A 483 -30.03 15.87 1.42
C VAL A 483 -29.64 16.76 0.24
N TRP A 484 -30.05 18.03 0.25
CA TRP A 484 -29.60 19.00 -0.76
C TRP A 484 -28.22 19.54 -0.41
N PHE A 485 -27.25 19.35 -1.29
CA PHE A 485 -25.90 19.89 -1.17
C PHE A 485 -25.68 21.01 -2.18
N ALA A 486 -25.20 22.17 -1.72
CA ALA A 486 -24.91 23.32 -2.58
C ALA A 486 -23.46 23.38 -3.03
N ASN A 487 -23.24 23.87 -4.26
CA ASN A 487 -21.89 23.96 -4.85
C ASN A 487 -21.11 25.18 -4.32
N SER A 488 -21.81 26.17 -3.79
CA SER A 488 -21.25 27.40 -3.22
C SER A 488 -22.20 27.96 -2.16
N ALA A 489 -21.68 28.84 -1.30
CA ALA A 489 -22.46 29.58 -0.31
C ALA A 489 -23.27 30.73 -0.97
N ALA A 490 -24.12 30.37 -1.92
CA ALA A 490 -25.03 31.25 -2.64
C ALA A 490 -26.43 30.64 -2.64
N ALA A 491 -27.39 31.32 -3.25
CA ALA A 491 -28.74 30.79 -3.42
C ALA A 491 -28.74 29.52 -4.30
N SER A 492 -29.59 28.56 -3.95
CA SER A 492 -29.94 27.42 -4.79
C SER A 492 -31.37 27.56 -5.27
N ASP A 493 -31.61 27.27 -6.55
CA ASP A 493 -32.94 26.92 -7.03
C ASP A 493 -33.11 25.41 -6.98
N ILE A 494 -34.27 24.94 -6.56
CA ILE A 494 -34.69 23.55 -6.63
C ILE A 494 -35.96 23.51 -7.47
N MET A 495 -35.90 22.83 -8.62
CA MET A 495 -37.09 22.62 -9.43
C MET A 495 -38.09 21.76 -8.64
N GLY A 496 -39.37 22.17 -8.63
CA GLY A 496 -40.38 21.46 -7.85
C GLY A 496 -40.50 19.96 -8.17
N SER A 497 -40.34 19.57 -9.45
CA SER A 497 -40.31 18.15 -9.84
C SER A 497 -39.10 17.40 -9.28
N ASP A 498 -37.93 18.04 -9.17
CA ASP A 498 -36.73 17.41 -8.61
C ASP A 498 -36.89 17.16 -7.11
N LEU A 499 -37.52 18.08 -6.38
CA LEU A 499 -37.90 17.87 -4.99
C LEU A 499 -38.88 16.71 -4.83
N VAL A 500 -39.89 16.63 -5.70
CA VAL A 500 -40.87 15.51 -5.69
C VAL A 500 -40.17 14.17 -6.01
N SER A 501 -39.24 14.15 -6.97
CA SER A 501 -38.41 12.98 -7.28
C SER A 501 -37.49 12.58 -6.13
N ALA A 502 -36.93 13.55 -5.39
CA ALA A 502 -36.14 13.26 -4.19
C ALA A 502 -37.02 12.64 -3.09
N LEU A 503 -38.20 13.21 -2.86
CA LEU A 503 -39.19 12.71 -1.91
C LEU A 503 -39.72 11.33 -2.28
N SER A 504 -39.81 10.95 -3.56
CA SER A 504 -40.25 9.60 -3.91
C SER A 504 -39.26 8.50 -3.48
N SER A 505 -37.99 8.86 -3.27
CA SER A 505 -36.90 7.90 -3.02
C SER A 505 -36.35 7.95 -1.59
N ASN A 506 -36.37 9.11 -0.94
CA ASN A 506 -35.73 9.30 0.37
C ASN A 506 -36.52 10.28 1.24
N ASN A 507 -36.31 10.21 2.55
CA ASN A 507 -36.57 11.36 3.41
C ASN A 507 -35.69 12.52 2.96
N VAL A 508 -36.30 13.69 2.75
CA VAL A 508 -35.60 14.86 2.22
C VAL A 508 -35.27 15.84 3.32
N THR A 509 -34.02 16.33 3.31
CA THR A 509 -33.56 17.40 4.19
C THR A 509 -33.06 18.58 3.35
N LEU A 510 -33.65 19.74 3.58
CA LEU A 510 -33.24 21.02 3.01
C LEU A 510 -32.68 21.88 4.14
N GLU A 511 -31.39 22.16 4.08
CA GLU A 511 -30.71 23.03 5.04
C GLU A 511 -30.27 24.31 4.34
N SER A 512 -30.61 25.45 4.91
CA SER A 512 -30.18 26.77 4.46
C SER A 512 -29.57 27.55 5.63
N SER A 513 -28.55 28.36 5.35
CA SER A 513 -28.02 29.35 6.29
C SER A 513 -28.75 30.71 6.23
N GLY A 514 -29.83 30.77 5.45
CA GLY A 514 -30.70 31.92 5.33
C GLY A 514 -32.08 31.51 4.83
N TYR A 515 -32.64 32.24 3.89
CA TYR A 515 -34.05 32.12 3.47
C TYR A 515 -34.43 30.78 2.79
N VAL A 516 -35.68 30.31 2.97
CA VAL A 516 -36.26 29.22 2.16
C VAL A 516 -37.64 29.64 1.65
N TRP A 517 -37.84 29.60 0.32
CA TRP A 517 -39.07 30.02 -0.33
C TRP A 517 -39.68 28.94 -1.21
N VAL A 518 -40.90 28.54 -0.90
CA VAL A 518 -41.75 27.73 -1.79
C VAL A 518 -42.53 28.65 -2.72
N ASN A 519 -42.02 28.79 -3.95
CA ASN A 519 -42.57 29.64 -5.02
C ASN A 519 -43.20 28.82 -6.17
N THR A 520 -43.46 27.55 -5.94
CA THR A 520 -44.28 26.70 -6.82
C THR A 520 -44.97 25.63 -5.99
N ALA A 521 -46.09 25.09 -6.48
CA ALA A 521 -46.83 24.06 -5.74
C ALA A 521 -46.04 22.74 -5.72
N ILE A 522 -45.96 22.13 -4.54
CA ILE A 522 -45.31 20.83 -4.35
C ILE A 522 -46.36 19.84 -3.89
N THR A 523 -46.45 18.71 -4.57
CA THR A 523 -47.37 17.63 -4.22
C THR A 523 -46.63 16.30 -4.32
N SER A 524 -46.39 15.68 -3.17
CA SER A 524 -45.89 14.31 -3.06
C SER A 524 -46.82 13.50 -2.16
N THR A 525 -47.08 12.24 -2.52
CA THR A 525 -47.86 11.28 -1.73
C THR A 525 -47.01 10.15 -1.15
N SER A 526 -45.70 10.16 -1.42
CA SER A 526 -44.75 9.20 -0.83
C SER A 526 -44.69 9.32 0.69
N SER A 527 -44.49 8.22 1.40
CA SER A 527 -44.38 8.20 2.87
C SER A 527 -43.11 8.86 3.42
N ASN A 528 -42.22 9.31 2.55
CA ASN A 528 -40.99 9.99 2.93
C ASN A 528 -41.28 11.41 3.44
N SER A 529 -40.52 11.80 4.45
CA SER A 529 -40.68 13.06 5.17
C SER A 529 -39.87 14.19 4.52
N LEU A 530 -40.34 15.42 4.66
CA LEU A 530 -39.61 16.63 4.27
C LEU A 530 -39.24 17.41 5.53
N SER A 531 -37.94 17.60 5.74
CA SER A 531 -37.39 18.45 6.79
C SER A 531 -36.75 19.68 6.17
N ILE A 532 -37.18 20.86 6.60
CA ILE A 532 -36.66 22.15 6.16
C ILE A 532 -36.08 22.85 7.38
N SER A 533 -34.81 23.24 7.28
CA SER A 533 -34.11 23.99 8.31
C SER A 533 -33.54 25.27 7.71
N CYS A 534 -33.81 26.39 8.35
CA CYS A 534 -33.14 27.65 8.06
C CYS A 534 -32.48 28.23 9.32
N THR A 535 -31.15 28.17 9.35
CA THR A 535 -30.31 28.61 10.47
C THR A 535 -29.86 30.04 10.23
N GLY A 536 -30.00 30.96 11.20
CA GLY A 536 -29.65 32.39 11.04
C GLY A 536 -30.80 33.35 11.36
N THR A 537 -30.81 34.56 10.78
CA THR A 537 -31.85 35.57 11.01
C THR A 537 -33.11 35.39 10.15
N ASP A 538 -33.11 34.45 9.22
CA ASP A 538 -34.04 34.45 8.08
C ASP A 538 -35.28 33.54 8.25
N ARG A 539 -36.10 33.52 7.20
CA ARG A 539 -37.49 33.10 7.21
C ARG A 539 -37.74 31.89 6.30
N PHE A 540 -38.68 31.04 6.66
CA PHE A 540 -39.39 30.17 5.72
C PHE A 540 -40.61 30.91 5.15
N LEU A 541 -40.82 30.89 3.83
CA LEU A 541 -42.05 31.38 3.20
C LEU A 541 -42.60 30.31 2.27
N ASN A 542 -43.92 30.05 2.33
CA ASN A 542 -44.60 29.39 1.22
C ASN A 542 -45.70 30.28 0.62
N SER A 543 -45.53 30.61 -0.66
CA SER A 543 -46.53 31.31 -1.47
C SER A 543 -47.46 30.34 -2.20
N TYR A 544 -47.07 29.06 -2.28
CA TYR A 544 -47.82 27.99 -2.92
C TYR A 544 -47.98 26.80 -1.98
N ALA A 545 -48.94 25.92 -2.31
CA ALA A 545 -49.25 24.76 -1.50
C ALA A 545 -48.06 23.79 -1.41
N LEU A 546 -47.83 23.26 -0.21
CA LEU A 546 -46.83 22.25 0.07
C LEU A 546 -47.50 21.01 0.67
N GLN A 547 -47.57 19.93 -0.13
CA GLN A 547 -48.14 18.66 0.27
C GLN A 547 -47.09 17.53 0.24
N THR A 548 -47.01 16.77 1.33
CA THR A 548 -46.16 15.56 1.45
C THR A 548 -46.99 14.35 1.90
N GLY A 549 -46.53 13.12 1.61
CA GLY A 549 -47.13 11.93 2.19
C GLY A 549 -46.55 11.63 3.58
N GLY A 550 -45.25 11.77 3.78
CA GLY A 550 -44.60 11.70 5.08
C GLY A 550 -44.73 12.97 5.93
N ALA A 551 -44.04 12.99 7.07
CA ALA A 551 -44.02 14.12 7.98
C ALA A 551 -43.43 15.38 7.32
N LEU A 552 -43.92 16.55 7.71
CA LEU A 552 -43.38 17.84 7.31
C LEU A 552 -42.84 18.56 8.54
N SER A 553 -41.54 18.83 8.57
CA SER A 553 -40.89 19.56 9.65
C SER A 553 -40.23 20.83 9.13
N ILE A 554 -40.52 21.97 9.75
CA ILE A 554 -39.97 23.28 9.38
C ILE A 554 -39.37 23.88 10.64
N THR A 555 -38.06 24.15 10.63
CA THR A 555 -37.32 24.71 11.76
C THR A 555 -36.57 25.96 11.32
N CYS A 556 -36.98 27.14 11.79
CA CYS A 556 -36.51 28.42 11.26
C CYS A 556 -36.53 29.54 12.30
N ASN A 557 -35.99 30.72 11.98
CA ASN A 557 -36.12 31.88 12.86
C ASN A 557 -37.54 32.50 12.77
N TYR A 558 -38.00 32.70 11.53
CA TYR A 558 -39.37 33.10 11.19
C TYR A 558 -39.99 32.09 10.22
N ALA A 559 -41.31 31.94 10.22
CA ALA A 559 -42.02 31.22 9.18
C ALA A 559 -43.32 31.94 8.81
N ASP A 560 -43.50 32.25 7.53
CA ASP A 560 -44.70 32.86 6.97
C ASP A 560 -45.39 31.86 6.04
N PHE A 561 -46.67 31.62 6.30
CA PHE A 561 -47.48 30.64 5.61
C PHE A 561 -48.63 31.32 4.88
N ASN A 562 -48.42 31.59 3.59
CA ASN A 562 -49.38 32.27 2.72
C ASN A 562 -50.14 31.29 1.81
N ALA A 563 -49.92 29.99 1.99
CA ALA A 563 -50.58 28.92 1.25
C ALA A 563 -50.64 27.64 2.08
N ASN A 564 -51.40 26.65 1.59
CA ASN A 564 -51.75 25.46 2.35
C ASN A 564 -50.55 24.54 2.61
N LEU A 565 -50.53 23.95 3.81
CA LEU A 565 -49.66 22.82 4.16
C LEU A 565 -50.52 21.58 4.35
N LYS A 566 -50.10 20.45 3.77
CA LYS A 566 -50.86 19.21 3.90
C LYS A 566 -49.95 17.99 4.02
N THR A 567 -50.29 17.09 4.95
CA THR A 567 -49.72 15.73 4.97
C THR A 567 -50.81 14.68 4.75
N THR A 568 -50.51 13.64 3.97
CA THR A 568 -51.51 12.61 3.60
C THR A 568 -51.26 11.21 4.18
N GLY A 569 -50.13 10.96 4.84
CA GLY A 569 -49.72 9.62 5.30
C GLY A 569 -50.30 9.13 6.62
N GLY A 570 -51.48 9.62 7.02
CA GLY A 570 -52.15 9.15 8.24
C GLY A 570 -51.52 9.68 9.53
N ALA A 571 -51.56 8.87 10.60
CA ALA A 571 -51.12 9.26 11.95
C ALA A 571 -49.59 9.46 12.10
N SER A 572 -48.79 8.92 11.19
CA SER A 572 -47.31 8.98 11.25
C SER A 572 -46.70 10.18 10.54
N SER A 573 -47.51 11.07 9.97
CA SER A 573 -47.07 12.20 9.14
C SER A 573 -47.44 13.55 9.75
N PRO A 574 -46.89 13.93 10.92
CA PRO A 574 -47.22 15.20 11.55
C PRO A 574 -46.71 16.39 10.75
N ILE A 575 -47.33 17.55 10.96
CA ILE A 575 -46.77 18.84 10.57
C ILE A 575 -46.17 19.48 11.82
N ARG A 576 -44.86 19.73 11.82
CA ARG A 576 -44.14 20.37 12.92
C ARG A 576 -43.49 21.65 12.43
N ILE A 577 -43.85 22.76 13.06
CA ILE A 577 -43.33 24.09 12.76
C ILE A 577 -42.65 24.60 14.03
N LYS A 578 -41.33 24.70 14.01
CA LYS A 578 -40.51 25.20 15.10
C LYS A 578 -39.89 26.52 14.68
N THR A 579 -40.22 27.60 15.37
CA THR A 579 -39.71 28.94 15.08
C THR A 579 -39.14 29.59 16.31
N VAL A 580 -38.09 30.40 16.16
CA VAL A 580 -37.54 31.14 17.31
C VAL A 580 -38.42 32.35 17.63
N ASN A 581 -38.78 33.16 16.61
CA ASN A 581 -39.48 34.43 16.83
C ASN A 581 -40.95 34.42 16.40
N LYS A 582 -41.29 33.93 15.20
CA LYS A 582 -42.64 34.08 14.65
C LYS A 582 -43.05 32.91 13.76
N ALA A 583 -44.28 32.44 13.95
CA ALA A 583 -45.03 31.69 12.95
C ALA A 583 -46.26 32.53 12.54
N TYR A 584 -46.35 32.90 11.26
CA TYR A 584 -47.40 33.77 10.73
C TYR A 584 -48.20 33.03 9.67
N PHE A 585 -49.50 32.87 9.88
CA PHE A 585 -50.42 32.19 8.98
C PHE A 585 -51.40 33.19 8.39
N TYR A 586 -51.45 33.30 7.06
CA TYR A 586 -52.33 34.23 6.36
C TYR A 586 -53.09 33.52 5.24
N ASN A 587 -54.42 33.48 5.36
CA ASN A 587 -55.30 32.81 4.38
C ASN A 587 -54.84 31.39 4.01
N SER A 588 -54.44 30.59 5.00
CA SER A 588 -53.83 29.26 4.79
C SER A 588 -54.55 28.15 5.56
N ALA A 589 -54.56 26.95 4.98
CA ALA A 589 -55.05 25.74 5.64
C ALA A 589 -53.88 24.79 5.96
N ILE A 590 -53.80 24.37 7.21
CA ILE A 590 -52.86 23.34 7.68
C ILE A 590 -53.66 22.06 7.94
N GLN A 591 -53.34 21.00 7.22
CA GLN A 591 -54.14 19.78 7.21
C GLN A 591 -53.29 18.52 7.39
N THR A 592 -53.73 17.63 8.27
CA THR A 592 -53.15 16.29 8.41
C THR A 592 -54.24 15.23 8.31
N SER A 593 -53.94 14.09 7.68
CA SER A 593 -54.86 12.95 7.59
C SER A 593 -54.87 12.07 8.86
N GLY A 594 -54.71 12.65 10.06
CA GLY A 594 -54.78 11.94 11.34
C GLY A 594 -53.57 12.09 12.25
N ALA A 595 -52.50 12.75 11.80
CA ALA A 595 -51.34 13.08 12.64
C ALA A 595 -51.52 14.42 13.38
N ASP A 596 -50.59 14.69 14.30
CA ASP A 596 -50.54 15.94 15.03
C ASP A 596 -50.10 17.12 14.16
N VAL A 597 -50.61 18.31 14.49
CA VAL A 597 -50.06 19.59 14.04
C VAL A 597 -49.43 20.28 15.26
N VAL A 598 -48.14 20.59 15.17
CA VAL A 598 -47.38 21.27 16.23
C VAL A 598 -46.82 22.58 15.69
N VAL A 599 -47.21 23.70 16.28
CA VAL A 599 -46.61 25.01 16.07
C VAL A 599 -45.96 25.45 17.37
N TRP A 600 -44.63 25.55 17.35
CA TRP A 600 -43.79 25.79 18.50
C TRP A 600 -42.93 27.03 18.27
N THR A 601 -43.18 28.09 19.03
CA THR A 601 -42.37 29.32 19.02
C THR A 601 -41.35 29.35 20.17
N ASN A 602 -40.24 30.09 20.07
CA ASN A 602 -39.22 30.20 21.11
C ASN A 602 -38.64 28.86 21.61
N TYR A 603 -38.33 27.92 20.69
CA TYR A 603 -37.88 26.56 21.03
C TYR A 603 -36.44 26.44 21.55
N SER A 604 -35.63 27.50 21.43
CA SER A 604 -34.16 27.46 21.59
C SER A 604 -33.59 28.44 22.61
N ASN A 605 -34.37 28.85 23.63
CA ASN A 605 -33.95 29.66 24.78
C ASN A 605 -33.19 30.98 24.51
N ALA A 606 -33.17 31.47 23.27
CA ALA A 606 -32.31 32.58 22.87
C ALA A 606 -32.92 33.98 23.05
N ASN A 607 -34.18 34.13 23.47
CA ASN A 607 -34.80 35.45 23.56
C ASN A 607 -35.71 35.60 24.78
N THR A 608 -35.38 36.54 25.66
CA THR A 608 -36.27 37.13 26.69
C THR A 608 -37.35 38.04 26.06
N THR A 609 -37.66 37.82 24.79
CA THR A 609 -38.44 38.69 23.91
C THR A 609 -39.64 37.90 23.42
N TRP A 610 -40.80 38.56 23.25
CA TRP A 610 -42.03 37.87 22.86
C TRP A 610 -41.88 37.14 21.53
N SER A 611 -42.41 35.92 21.47
CA SER A 611 -42.58 35.14 20.25
C SER A 611 -44.06 35.01 19.92
N TYR A 612 -44.40 34.94 18.63
CA TYR A 612 -45.80 35.07 18.20
C TYR A 612 -46.21 33.96 17.26
N ILE A 613 -47.43 33.46 17.47
CA ILE A 613 -48.20 32.72 16.49
C ILE A 613 -49.31 33.66 16.01
N TYR A 614 -49.19 34.18 14.79
CA TYR A 614 -50.19 35.03 14.17
C TYR A 614 -51.06 34.20 13.24
N MET A 615 -52.37 34.35 13.36
CA MET A 615 -53.35 33.72 12.46
C MET A 615 -54.27 34.82 11.94
N GLU A 616 -54.13 35.16 10.67
CA GLU A 616 -54.86 36.25 10.03
C GLU A 616 -55.69 35.75 8.83
N GLY A 617 -56.76 36.50 8.52
CA GLY A 617 -57.69 36.16 7.44
C GLY A 617 -58.38 34.81 7.64
N THR A 618 -58.61 34.09 6.55
CA THR A 618 -59.26 32.76 6.57
C THR A 618 -58.20 31.67 6.79
N THR A 619 -57.70 31.56 8.02
CA THR A 619 -56.74 30.53 8.41
C THR A 619 -57.43 29.38 9.14
N SER A 620 -57.07 28.13 8.83
CA SER A 620 -57.61 26.93 9.51
C SER A 620 -56.52 25.90 9.80
N ILE A 621 -56.64 25.23 10.94
CA ILE A 621 -55.82 24.06 11.29
C ILE A 621 -56.79 22.90 11.53
N SER A 622 -56.62 21.81 10.80
CA SER A 622 -57.50 20.64 10.89
C SER A 622 -56.70 19.34 10.86
N THR A 623 -57.16 18.37 11.62
CA THR A 623 -56.53 17.05 11.70
C THR A 623 -57.61 15.98 11.76
N GLY A 624 -57.43 14.90 10.99
CA GLY A 624 -58.33 13.75 10.93
C GLY A 624 -58.22 12.79 12.12
N GLY A 625 -58.00 13.30 13.34
CA GLY A 625 -57.90 12.50 14.58
C GLY A 625 -56.65 12.72 15.44
N GLY A 626 -55.68 13.51 14.97
CA GLY A 626 -54.52 13.94 15.75
C GLY A 626 -54.81 15.18 16.61
N LYS A 627 -53.81 15.64 17.34
CA LYS A 627 -53.90 16.83 18.20
C LYS A 627 -53.39 18.08 17.47
N ILE A 628 -53.92 19.24 17.86
CA ILE A 628 -53.41 20.55 17.44
C ILE A 628 -52.75 21.20 18.64
N TRP A 629 -51.50 21.59 18.46
CA TRP A 629 -50.62 22.06 19.50
C TRP A 629 -50.04 23.43 19.09
N LEU A 630 -50.40 24.49 19.81
CA LEU A 630 -49.89 25.85 19.62
C LEU A 630 -49.18 26.28 20.91
N ALA A 631 -47.86 26.41 20.87
CA ALA A 631 -47.05 26.40 22.08
C ALA A 631 -45.79 27.27 21.99
N GLY A 632 -45.13 27.42 23.14
CA GLY A 632 -43.87 28.15 23.30
C GLY A 632 -42.91 27.44 24.27
N GLY A 633 -41.70 27.95 24.48
CA GLY A 633 -40.80 27.48 25.56
C GLY A 633 -39.83 26.35 25.16
N GLN A 634 -39.01 25.86 26.10
CA GLN A 634 -38.05 24.78 25.82
C GLN A 634 -38.71 23.39 25.86
N ASP A 635 -37.98 22.39 25.38
CA ASP A 635 -38.22 20.96 25.63
C ASP A 635 -37.15 20.51 26.64
N ASP A 636 -37.36 20.91 27.90
CA ASP A 636 -36.40 20.81 29.00
C ASP A 636 -36.92 19.95 30.17
N GLY A 637 -38.04 19.27 29.99
CA GLY A 637 -38.66 18.45 31.02
C GLY A 637 -39.46 19.26 32.04
N GLY A 638 -39.81 20.50 31.70
CA GLY A 638 -40.69 21.37 32.47
C GLY A 638 -40.00 22.14 33.60
N THR A 639 -38.71 22.44 33.51
CA THR A 639 -38.01 23.26 34.54
C THR A 639 -38.42 24.74 34.50
N ALA A 640 -38.94 25.21 33.37
CA ALA A 640 -39.56 26.53 33.20
C ALA A 640 -41.10 26.49 33.01
N ALA A 641 -41.73 25.31 33.13
CA ALA A 641 -43.11 25.10 32.69
C ALA A 641 -44.16 25.76 33.61
N THR A 642 -44.87 26.76 33.08
CA THR A 642 -46.20 27.15 33.59
C THR A 642 -47.30 26.12 33.24
N ILE A 643 -46.97 25.06 32.47
CA ILE A 643 -47.86 23.96 32.05
C ILE A 643 -47.84 22.84 33.10
N THR A 644 -48.94 22.70 33.85
CA THR A 644 -49.15 21.59 34.80
C THR A 644 -50.12 20.56 34.22
N SER A 645 -50.10 19.31 34.71
CA SER A 645 -51.12 18.29 34.37
C SER A 645 -52.56 18.78 34.58
N SER A 646 -52.77 19.64 35.58
CA SER A 646 -54.06 20.32 35.85
C SER A 646 -54.47 21.40 34.83
N ARG A 647 -53.59 21.80 33.92
CA ARG A 647 -53.84 22.82 32.88
C ARG A 647 -53.73 22.25 31.46
N GLY A 648 -53.94 20.94 31.31
CA GLY A 648 -53.90 20.24 30.03
C GLY A 648 -52.48 20.02 29.51
N ALA A 649 -51.55 19.59 30.38
CA ALA A 649 -50.20 19.25 29.96
C ALA A 649 -50.19 18.29 28.76
N TRP A 650 -49.15 18.45 27.94
CA TRP A 650 -48.95 17.61 26.77
C TRP A 650 -48.87 16.13 27.18
N SER A 651 -49.06 15.21 26.23
CA SER A 651 -49.01 13.76 26.53
C SER A 651 -47.66 13.28 27.09
N SER A 652 -46.63 14.13 27.04
CA SER A 652 -45.32 13.99 27.66
C SER A 652 -44.77 15.39 27.98
N LEU A 653 -43.99 15.51 29.06
CA LEU A 653 -43.19 16.68 29.45
C LEU A 653 -41.76 16.20 29.71
N ALA A 654 -41.26 15.31 28.86
CA ALA A 654 -39.96 14.68 29.05
C ALA A 654 -38.93 15.45 28.24
N ALA A 655 -37.84 15.86 28.87
CA ALA A 655 -36.78 16.58 28.18
C ALA A 655 -36.29 15.83 26.93
N GLY A 656 -36.28 16.52 25.79
CA GLY A 656 -35.84 16.00 24.51
C GLY A 656 -36.84 15.07 23.81
N ASP A 657 -38.13 15.07 24.21
CA ASP A 657 -39.16 14.27 23.57
C ASP A 657 -39.66 14.87 22.23
N GLY A 658 -39.18 16.06 21.88
CA GLY A 658 -39.46 16.75 20.64
C GLY A 658 -40.71 17.61 20.66
N TYR A 659 -41.39 17.73 21.81
CA TYR A 659 -42.57 18.54 22.05
C TYR A 659 -42.27 19.76 22.94
N PRO A 660 -43.07 20.84 22.82
CA PRO A 660 -42.89 22.06 23.63
C PRO A 660 -43.37 21.87 25.07
N ASP A 661 -42.64 22.42 26.06
CA ASP A 661 -43.05 22.37 27.48
C ASP A 661 -43.72 23.65 28.01
N GLY A 662 -43.89 24.67 27.16
CA GLY A 662 -44.45 25.98 27.54
C GLY A 662 -45.68 26.41 26.73
N TYR A 663 -46.38 27.45 27.23
CA TYR A 663 -47.50 28.04 26.52
C TYR A 663 -47.02 29.04 25.46
N ALA A 664 -47.73 29.11 24.34
CA ALA A 664 -47.67 30.28 23.48
C ALA A 664 -48.41 31.45 24.16
N VAL A 665 -47.88 32.66 24.06
CA VAL A 665 -48.58 33.88 24.51
C VAL A 665 -49.22 34.52 23.28
N GLY A 666 -50.54 34.68 23.31
CA GLY A 666 -51.30 35.35 22.25
C GLY A 666 -51.93 36.65 22.73
N SER A 667 -52.05 37.62 21.83
CA SER A 667 -52.91 38.80 21.97
C SER A 667 -53.97 38.75 20.88
N ASN A 668 -55.20 39.15 21.20
CA ASN A 668 -56.28 39.33 20.21
C ASN A 668 -56.17 40.72 19.59
#